data_AF-A0A833TK20-F1
#
_entry.id   AF-A0A833TK20-F1
#
_cell.length_a   1.000
_cell.length_b   1.000
_cell.length_c   1.000
_cell.angle_alpha   90.00
_cell.angle_beta   90.00
_cell.angle_gamma   90.00
#
_symmetry.space_group_name_H-M   'P 1'
#
loop_
_entity.id
_entity.type
_entity.pdbx_description
1 polymer ?
#
loop_
_entity_poly.entity_id
_entity_poly.type
_entity_poly.pdbx_seq_one_letter_code
_entity_poly.pdbx_strand_id
1 'polypeptide(L)'
;MLLIDTVETYVLVDMMNAKRSFCDWEGMEKLENQVLAAAQRQFELEISQEQAVFLPFDSTLVKVSNAFRRNLAIRASKIYEQPSTLELLPLSWSVNEPSWDRPTTRQRLKIGYLSFDFRDHPMGHLTLGLIEQHAALASGVDTICYSYGPNSEASAPWRRQFEDKCGVFRDLLGMSDLQAAQTIGLDGIDVLVDLMAHTKGARLGIPSLRPSRIVVNYLGYPGTMGSSFTDFAMVDKLVLPPEVAAASMTEQVVYLPFTYQANRYEPWISACGDVDCQRANRSQHGLPTDGLVFCNFNTINKMESESFAVWMSILRQIPNSVLWLLAPSGPDALRVMEKLHDQAMAHGVLPSRVIFAPRVDKYSHLARITVADIFLDSFVYNAHSTAADALWANVPIVTLWGDTFPSRVAASLIRNAIPYPELVSQSVKDYERMAVYLARTPKVLRRIRNALAANTLTSPLFNTKQTTESIETAYEVMHDVVNRLHSLSNNERKLRFQLIIQPERAADSFGSVESIHSRVNEVIQQGISLQERGDYTGAENVYLRVLRASPGNADAVHLLGTIHFQNERFMLAIEYITRAVAISPHVTWYHSNLALCYMAMDQFETAKEAFDTALQLDASNRMAVSKLGEIYASQKAFDKVVNLYATYGEAAYSFSGQPTSASQDEMRQAYMDYSNALDKTGQSLEATQLLQAAVEQHPDIFQLRYSLGVLYNKLEKYDEGNQQQFDAVVAQARYLFETQGRHFIKIPRPDHKVVIAFYCHEYDQSWWGQWGPSSLKTGLGGSEEAVVFLSRELQKLGYWVEVYGDPSTQDFSTLDDADEDKARWYPHYTYDIDDKGVDIFVAWRYHISMAMGRAARKKFMWMHDLPQEDARRSTELLNNADGIFCVSEFHASAFPETLRSKLTVSTNAVDRSFFVHGPNHADRFVYGSSPSRGLHTLLKAWPRIREKIPTAELSVFYGFTPAFMKWGDSHMANFTDWMSEMNQLLSETPGVRFVGLVNHAQLAKEYSNAGFYLYPTTFSETSCISLMKAMTNGAIPITSRFSVSALPETVDDFDLGPRALQQRNIDDDPEWLELWIQSIVDAVHNEQQATTVRHRMKRFARKKYRWENIALQWHRVVSKPKFP
;
A
#
# COMPACT_ATOMS: atom_id res chain seq x y z
N MET A 1 40.11 13.49 -20.95
CA MET A 1 41.11 14.56 -21.22
C MET A 1 40.60 15.92 -20.72
N LEU A 2 39.92 15.98 -19.57
CA LEU A 2 39.46 17.23 -18.96
C LEU A 2 39.54 17.05 -17.45
N LEU A 3 40.67 17.46 -16.84
CA LEU A 3 40.75 17.74 -15.41
C LEU A 3 40.21 19.16 -15.21
N ILE A 4 38.89 19.28 -15.36
CA ILE A 4 38.17 20.53 -15.13
C ILE A 4 37.80 20.60 -13.65
N ASP A 5 38.37 21.58 -12.97
CA ASP A 5 38.12 21.91 -11.56
C ASP A 5 37.14 23.10 -11.46
N THR A 6 36.26 23.28 -12.46
CA THR A 6 35.37 24.45 -12.56
C THR A 6 33.98 24.21 -11.98
N VAL A 7 33.37 25.32 -11.57
CA VAL A 7 32.11 25.41 -10.83
C VAL A 7 30.88 25.43 -11.77
N GLU A 8 31.09 25.27 -13.07
CA GLU A 8 30.11 25.60 -14.12
C GLU A 8 29.23 24.40 -14.52
N THR A 9 27.91 24.55 -14.36
CA THR A 9 26.92 23.48 -14.50
C THR A 9 26.91 22.81 -15.88
N TYR A 10 27.20 23.55 -16.96
CA TYR A 10 27.01 23.04 -18.33
C TYR A 10 28.05 21.99 -18.70
N VAL A 11 29.29 22.16 -18.25
CA VAL A 11 30.35 21.16 -18.42
C VAL A 11 29.96 19.82 -17.77
N LEU A 12 29.27 19.88 -16.62
CA LEU A 12 28.80 18.68 -15.92
C LEU A 12 27.65 17.99 -16.68
N VAL A 13 26.67 18.75 -17.18
CA VAL A 13 25.53 18.20 -17.95
C VAL A 13 25.98 17.67 -19.30
N ASP A 14 26.82 18.38 -20.05
CA ASP A 14 27.37 17.92 -21.32
C ASP A 14 28.22 16.66 -21.13
N MET A 15 29.04 16.60 -20.07
CA MET A 15 29.82 15.40 -19.75
C MET A 15 28.91 14.22 -19.35
N MET A 16 27.81 14.47 -18.63
CA MET A 16 26.83 13.45 -18.24
C MET A 16 26.11 12.89 -19.48
N ASN A 17 25.62 13.76 -20.36
CA ASN A 17 24.93 13.38 -21.59
C ASN A 17 25.86 12.73 -22.62
N ALA A 18 27.12 13.18 -22.71
CA ALA A 18 28.15 12.49 -23.50
C ALA A 18 28.41 11.09 -22.95
N LYS A 19 28.70 10.93 -21.64
CA LYS A 19 28.97 9.62 -21.04
C LYS A 19 27.79 8.65 -21.20
N ARG A 20 26.54 9.12 -21.07
CA ARG A 20 25.33 8.34 -21.38
C ARG A 20 25.26 7.93 -22.85
N SER A 21 25.56 8.84 -23.77
CA SER A 21 25.60 8.55 -25.21
C SER A 21 26.69 7.55 -25.59
N PHE A 22 27.78 7.50 -24.82
CA PHE A 22 28.88 6.54 -24.97
C PHE A 22 28.72 5.24 -24.17
N CYS A 23 27.66 5.09 -23.36
CA CYS A 23 27.53 4.03 -22.33
C CYS A 23 28.74 3.92 -21.39
N ASP A 24 29.39 5.06 -21.10
CA ASP A 24 30.58 5.15 -20.27
C ASP A 24 30.22 5.45 -18.80
N TRP A 25 29.75 4.42 -18.10
CA TRP A 25 29.23 4.55 -16.73
C TRP A 25 30.30 4.73 -15.63
N GLU A 26 31.58 4.79 -15.97
CA GLU A 26 32.66 4.97 -14.99
C GLU A 26 32.55 6.32 -14.27
N GLY A 27 32.36 6.30 -12.95
CA GLY A 27 32.15 7.50 -12.12
C GLY A 27 30.79 8.19 -12.34
N MET A 28 29.85 7.56 -13.03
CA MET A 28 28.59 8.20 -13.47
C MET A 28 27.72 8.68 -12.30
N GLU A 29 27.55 7.87 -11.26
CA GLU A 29 26.78 8.24 -10.05
C GLU A 29 27.34 9.51 -9.38
N LYS A 30 28.66 9.68 -9.32
CA LYS A 30 29.29 10.89 -8.79
C LYS A 30 28.96 12.10 -9.68
N LEU A 31 29.02 11.93 -11.00
CA LEU A 31 28.70 13.00 -11.95
C LEU A 31 27.23 13.39 -11.92
N GLU A 32 26.31 12.43 -11.81
CA GLU A 32 24.88 12.71 -11.65
C GLU A 32 24.62 13.48 -10.35
N ASN A 33 25.21 13.06 -9.23
CA ASN A 33 25.13 13.81 -7.97
C ASN A 33 25.76 15.23 -8.09
N GLN A 34 26.81 15.42 -8.88
CA GLN A 34 27.38 16.75 -9.16
C GLN A 34 26.45 17.62 -10.02
N VAL A 35 25.82 17.05 -11.06
CA VAL A 35 24.81 17.74 -11.88
C VAL A 35 23.60 18.15 -11.04
N LEU A 36 23.09 17.24 -10.21
CA LEU A 36 21.94 17.50 -9.34
C LEU A 36 22.25 18.56 -8.28
N ALA A 37 23.43 18.51 -7.65
CA ALA A 37 23.87 19.54 -6.71
C ALA A 37 24.08 20.92 -7.39
N ALA A 38 24.55 20.95 -8.64
CA ALA A 38 24.71 22.19 -9.40
C ALA A 38 23.35 22.78 -9.83
N ALA A 39 22.42 21.96 -10.33
CA ALA A 39 21.06 22.38 -10.66
C ALA A 39 20.28 22.84 -9.42
N GLN A 40 20.44 22.16 -8.28
CA GLN A 40 19.85 22.56 -7.00
C GLN A 40 20.39 23.92 -6.53
N ARG A 41 21.70 24.18 -6.65
CA ARG A 41 22.27 25.52 -6.37
C ARG A 41 21.76 26.59 -7.33
N GLN A 42 21.55 26.26 -8.61
CA GLN A 42 20.92 27.20 -9.55
C GLN A 42 19.49 27.56 -9.10
N PHE A 43 18.72 26.61 -8.56
CA PHE A 43 17.42 26.89 -7.93
C PHE A 43 17.55 27.85 -6.75
N GLU A 44 18.45 27.56 -5.81
CA GLU A 44 18.62 28.30 -4.54
C GLU A 44 19.15 29.73 -4.71
N LEU A 45 19.95 30.01 -5.74
CA LEU A 45 20.62 31.31 -5.93
C LEU A 45 19.81 32.35 -6.73
N GLU A 46 18.57 32.03 -7.15
CA GLU A 46 17.64 32.89 -7.92
C GLU A 46 18.21 33.57 -9.19
N ILE A 47 19.39 33.17 -9.69
CA ILE A 47 20.07 33.79 -10.85
C ILE A 47 19.15 33.78 -12.08
N SER A 48 18.61 34.96 -12.42
CA SER A 48 17.37 35.09 -13.19
C SER A 48 17.55 35.21 -14.71
N GLN A 49 18.79 35.18 -15.21
CA GLN A 49 19.12 35.44 -16.63
C GLN A 49 19.87 34.29 -17.34
N GLU A 50 20.27 33.24 -16.63
CA GLU A 50 20.89 32.06 -17.26
C GLU A 50 19.82 31.02 -17.66
N GLN A 51 19.99 30.39 -18.83
CA GLN A 51 19.14 29.30 -19.28
C GLN A 51 19.25 28.09 -18.33
N ALA A 52 18.18 27.32 -18.19
CA ALA A 52 18.20 26.07 -17.44
C ALA A 52 19.15 25.07 -18.14
N VAL A 53 20.32 24.88 -17.56
CA VAL A 53 21.41 24.10 -18.16
C VAL A 53 21.14 22.60 -18.17
N PHE A 54 20.57 22.09 -17.08
CA PHE A 54 20.04 20.73 -17.00
C PHE A 54 18.60 20.77 -17.50
N LEU A 55 18.29 20.08 -18.61
CA LEU A 55 16.97 20.21 -19.23
C LEU A 55 15.95 19.23 -18.61
N PRO A 56 14.63 19.53 -18.69
CA PRO A 56 13.60 18.62 -18.18
C PRO A 56 13.68 17.23 -18.83
N PHE A 57 14.05 17.15 -20.12
CA PHE A 57 14.33 15.88 -20.78
C PHE A 57 15.52 15.12 -20.18
N ASP A 58 16.63 15.79 -19.84
CA ASP A 58 17.77 15.13 -19.19
C ASP A 58 17.37 14.51 -17.86
N SER A 59 16.48 15.18 -17.11
CA SER A 59 15.93 14.65 -15.86
C SER A 59 15.24 13.29 -16.04
N THR A 60 14.62 13.01 -17.20
CA THR A 60 13.93 11.72 -17.46
C THR A 60 14.87 10.53 -17.49
N LEU A 61 16.17 10.77 -17.65
CA LEU A 61 17.20 9.74 -17.74
C LEU A 61 17.80 9.38 -16.36
N VAL A 62 17.59 10.21 -15.32
CA VAL A 62 18.16 10.06 -13.96
C VAL A 62 17.10 9.85 -12.88
N LYS A 63 17.50 9.24 -11.75
CA LYS A 63 16.64 9.01 -10.58
C LYS A 63 16.47 10.31 -9.77
N VAL A 64 15.40 11.05 -10.06
CA VAL A 64 15.01 12.28 -9.34
C VAL A 64 13.52 12.32 -9.01
N SER A 65 13.18 12.95 -7.88
CA SER A 65 11.80 13.05 -7.38
C SER A 65 10.90 13.87 -8.30
N ASN A 66 9.60 13.58 -8.28
CA ASN A 66 8.62 14.30 -9.10
C ASN A 66 8.58 15.81 -8.80
N ALA A 67 8.80 16.21 -7.54
CA ALA A 67 8.93 17.63 -7.16
C ALA A 67 10.15 18.31 -7.80
N PHE A 68 11.31 17.63 -7.87
CA PHE A 68 12.49 18.16 -8.56
C PHE A 68 12.23 18.32 -10.07
N ARG A 69 11.61 17.31 -10.71
CA ARG A 69 11.21 17.35 -12.14
C ARG A 69 10.30 18.54 -12.43
N ARG A 70 9.29 18.74 -11.59
CA ARG A 70 8.32 19.84 -11.69
C ARG A 70 9.00 21.20 -11.58
N ASN A 71 9.88 21.38 -10.59
CA ASN A 71 10.62 22.64 -10.41
C ASN A 71 11.59 22.92 -11.56
N LEU A 72 12.25 21.88 -12.11
CA LEU A 72 13.12 22.02 -13.28
C LEU A 72 12.33 22.42 -14.53
N ALA A 73 11.17 21.79 -14.78
CA ALA A 73 10.29 22.14 -15.88
C ALA A 73 9.78 23.59 -15.79
N ILE A 74 9.39 24.04 -14.58
CA ILE A 74 9.02 25.44 -14.34
C ILE A 74 10.15 26.38 -14.73
N ARG A 75 11.38 26.14 -14.27
CA ARG A 75 12.52 27.02 -14.61
C ARG A 75 12.88 26.99 -16.09
N ALA A 76 12.78 25.84 -16.75
CA ALA A 76 13.02 25.71 -18.19
C ALA A 76 11.97 26.45 -19.02
N SER A 77 10.69 26.39 -18.63
CA SER A 77 9.60 27.07 -19.34
C SER A 77 9.56 28.58 -19.09
N LYS A 78 10.03 29.06 -17.93
CA LYS A 78 10.00 30.49 -17.53
C LYS A 78 10.69 31.44 -18.50
N ILE A 79 11.62 30.97 -19.34
CA ILE A 79 12.25 31.80 -20.39
C ILE A 79 11.27 32.22 -21.51
N TYR A 80 10.17 31.47 -21.68
CA TYR A 80 9.12 31.72 -22.68
C TYR A 80 7.93 32.52 -22.12
N GLU A 81 7.92 32.81 -20.81
CA GLU A 81 6.85 33.52 -20.08
C GLU A 81 7.10 35.04 -19.97
N GLN A 82 7.99 35.58 -20.81
CA GLN A 82 8.38 37.00 -20.75
C GLN A 82 7.25 37.90 -21.30
N PRO A 83 6.97 39.07 -20.68
CA PRO A 83 5.87 39.95 -21.11
C PRO A 83 5.94 40.33 -22.60
N SER A 84 7.14 40.61 -23.10
CA SER A 84 7.41 40.98 -24.50
C SER A 84 7.15 39.86 -25.50
N THR A 85 6.90 38.61 -25.06
CA THR A 85 6.42 37.54 -25.94
C THR A 85 4.93 37.70 -26.20
N LEU A 86 4.12 37.84 -25.15
CA LEU A 86 2.65 37.93 -25.22
C LEU A 86 2.14 39.16 -26.02
N GLU A 87 2.93 40.24 -26.08
CA GLU A 87 2.58 41.49 -26.78
C GLU A 87 2.72 41.44 -28.32
N LEU A 88 3.26 40.35 -28.90
CA LEU A 88 3.67 40.32 -30.31
C LEU A 88 2.58 39.90 -31.32
N LEU A 89 1.42 39.42 -30.88
CA LEU A 89 0.31 39.09 -31.78
C LEU A 89 -0.42 40.37 -32.25
N PRO A 90 -0.81 40.47 -33.55
CA PRO A 90 -1.32 41.72 -34.11
C PRO A 90 -2.68 42.12 -33.53
N LEU A 91 -2.88 43.40 -33.26
CA LEU A 91 -4.01 44.01 -32.51
C LEU A 91 -5.45 43.59 -32.92
N SER A 92 -5.66 43.01 -34.09
CA SER A 92 -6.94 42.36 -34.43
C SER A 92 -7.26 41.17 -33.52
N TRP A 93 -6.25 40.56 -32.90
CA TRP A 93 -6.37 39.46 -31.94
C TRP A 93 -6.93 39.91 -30.58
N SER A 94 -6.54 41.10 -30.13
CA SER A 94 -7.05 41.71 -28.88
C SER A 94 -8.46 42.31 -29.00
N VAL A 95 -9.06 42.34 -30.21
CA VAL A 95 -10.41 42.90 -30.46
C VAL A 95 -11.47 41.79 -30.62
N ASN A 96 -11.06 40.53 -30.73
CA ASN A 96 -11.91 39.44 -30.29
C ASN A 96 -11.95 39.47 -28.75
N GLU A 97 -12.89 40.21 -28.16
CA GLU A 97 -13.38 39.82 -26.83
C GLU A 97 -13.90 38.38 -26.97
N PRO A 98 -13.32 37.39 -26.29
CA PRO A 98 -13.77 36.03 -26.43
C PRO A 98 -15.10 35.91 -25.70
N SER A 99 -16.21 35.91 -26.45
CA SER A 99 -17.43 35.33 -25.93
C SER A 99 -17.12 33.86 -25.58
N TRP A 100 -17.25 33.56 -24.29
CA TRP A 100 -17.21 32.20 -23.72
C TRP A 100 -18.60 31.54 -23.77
N ASP A 101 -19.49 32.10 -24.61
CA ASP A 101 -20.74 31.46 -24.99
C ASP A 101 -20.43 30.18 -25.75
N ARG A 102 -21.03 29.06 -25.31
CA ARG A 102 -21.09 27.85 -26.13
C ARG A 102 -21.67 28.22 -27.50
N PRO A 103 -21.07 27.79 -28.62
CA PRO A 103 -21.69 27.89 -29.93
C PRO A 103 -23.13 27.36 -29.87
N THR A 104 -24.11 28.20 -30.23
CA THR A 104 -25.55 27.88 -30.16
C THR A 104 -25.99 26.84 -31.20
N THR A 105 -25.03 26.33 -31.98
CA THR A 105 -25.15 25.19 -32.90
C THR A 105 -23.98 24.24 -32.65
N ARG A 106 -24.19 22.93 -32.86
CA ARG A 106 -23.09 21.94 -32.86
C ARG A 106 -22.14 22.22 -34.03
N GLN A 107 -21.09 23.00 -33.78
CA GLN A 107 -19.92 23.09 -34.64
C GLN A 107 -18.85 22.12 -34.10
N ARG A 108 -18.08 21.50 -35.01
CA ARG A 108 -17.00 20.58 -34.67
C ARG A 108 -15.84 21.39 -34.09
N LEU A 109 -15.22 20.90 -33.02
CA LEU A 109 -14.04 21.56 -32.45
C LEU A 109 -12.87 21.47 -33.43
N LYS A 110 -12.14 22.56 -33.61
CA LYS A 110 -10.90 22.60 -34.40
C LYS A 110 -9.71 22.26 -33.51
N ILE A 111 -9.05 21.15 -33.81
CA ILE A 111 -7.91 20.63 -33.06
C ILE A 111 -6.64 20.78 -33.88
N GLY A 112 -5.72 21.61 -33.41
CA GLY A 112 -4.39 21.79 -33.99
C GLY A 112 -3.38 20.84 -33.37
N TYR A 113 -2.66 20.06 -34.17
CA TYR A 113 -1.53 19.24 -33.71
C TYR A 113 -0.21 19.86 -34.16
N LEU A 114 0.64 20.25 -33.21
CA LEU A 114 1.92 20.91 -33.46
C LEU A 114 3.09 19.92 -33.30
N SER A 115 3.88 19.71 -34.36
CA SER A 115 4.98 18.74 -34.30
C SER A 115 6.16 19.03 -35.24
N PHE A 116 7.35 18.65 -34.76
CA PHE A 116 8.57 18.46 -35.57
C PHE A 116 8.60 17.06 -36.25
N ASP A 117 7.70 16.16 -35.85
CA ASP A 117 7.84 14.71 -36.04
C ASP A 117 6.76 14.04 -36.89
N PHE A 118 6.05 14.82 -37.73
CA PHE A 118 5.24 14.29 -38.84
C PHE A 118 6.14 13.74 -39.98
N ARG A 119 6.88 12.68 -39.66
CA ARG A 119 7.95 12.03 -40.45
C ARG A 119 8.17 10.59 -39.97
N ASP A 120 9.18 9.89 -40.49
CA ASP A 120 9.61 8.62 -39.91
C ASP A 120 10.24 8.85 -38.52
N HIS A 121 9.41 8.74 -37.48
CA HIS A 121 9.76 8.94 -36.09
C HIS A 121 8.71 8.27 -35.19
N PRO A 122 9.04 7.80 -33.97
CA PRO A 122 8.06 7.26 -33.04
C PRO A 122 6.82 8.13 -32.83
N MET A 123 6.96 9.47 -32.72
CA MET A 123 5.79 10.34 -32.60
C MET A 123 4.91 10.32 -33.85
N GLY A 124 5.49 10.34 -35.05
CA GLY A 124 4.75 10.15 -36.30
C GLY A 124 4.07 8.78 -36.40
N HIS A 125 4.74 7.71 -35.94
CA HIS A 125 4.17 6.36 -35.91
C HIS A 125 2.95 6.28 -34.98
N LEU A 126 3.05 6.81 -33.75
CA LEU A 126 1.98 6.76 -32.75
C LEU A 126 0.79 7.65 -33.13
N THR A 127 1.05 8.86 -33.66
CA THR A 127 0.01 9.88 -33.88
C THR A 127 -0.67 9.82 -35.25
N LEU A 128 -0.08 9.20 -36.28
CA LEU A 128 -0.73 9.10 -37.59
C LEU A 128 -2.08 8.37 -37.50
N GLY A 129 -2.17 7.32 -36.69
CA GLY A 129 -3.42 6.58 -36.46
C GLY A 129 -4.50 7.42 -35.77
N LEU A 130 -4.12 8.34 -34.89
CA LEU A 130 -5.05 9.28 -34.24
C LEU A 130 -5.64 10.24 -35.27
N ILE A 131 -4.81 10.83 -36.14
CA ILE A 131 -5.26 11.71 -37.23
C ILE A 131 -6.18 10.97 -38.21
N GLU A 132 -5.82 9.74 -38.60
CA GLU A 132 -6.66 8.90 -39.46
C GLU A 132 -8.02 8.56 -38.85
N GLN A 133 -8.08 8.29 -37.55
CA GLN A 133 -9.35 7.99 -36.87
C GLN A 133 -10.24 9.24 -36.69
N HIS A 134 -9.68 10.41 -36.37
CA HIS A 134 -10.45 11.66 -36.36
C HIS A 134 -11.10 11.95 -37.73
N ALA A 135 -10.35 11.76 -38.81
CA ALA A 135 -10.86 11.90 -40.18
C ALA A 135 -11.93 10.85 -40.52
N ALA A 136 -11.79 9.62 -40.01
CA ALA A 136 -12.75 8.54 -40.23
C ALA A 136 -14.04 8.62 -39.39
N LEU A 137 -13.97 9.21 -38.18
CA LEU A 137 -15.13 9.46 -37.31
C LEU A 137 -16.04 10.56 -37.88
N ALA A 138 -15.45 11.60 -38.47
CA ALA A 138 -16.10 12.67 -39.25
C ALA A 138 -17.20 13.51 -38.55
N SER A 139 -17.61 13.17 -37.32
CA SER A 139 -18.68 13.88 -36.58
C SER A 139 -18.21 14.65 -35.34
N GLY A 140 -17.02 14.36 -34.81
CA GLY A 140 -16.50 14.97 -33.59
C GLY A 140 -15.71 16.26 -33.86
N VAL A 141 -14.48 16.13 -34.34
CA VAL A 141 -13.52 17.25 -34.48
C VAL A 141 -13.02 17.44 -35.91
N ASP A 142 -12.57 18.65 -36.24
CA ASP A 142 -11.82 18.97 -37.46
C ASP A 142 -10.33 19.16 -37.15
N THR A 143 -9.44 18.45 -37.84
CA THR A 143 -8.00 18.39 -37.51
C THR A 143 -7.14 19.25 -38.42
N ILE A 144 -6.20 20.00 -37.83
CA ILE A 144 -5.17 20.76 -38.55
C ILE A 144 -3.78 20.32 -38.05
N CYS A 145 -2.90 19.93 -38.97
CA CYS A 145 -1.55 19.43 -38.67
C CYS A 145 -0.51 20.49 -39.00
N TYR A 146 0.17 21.01 -37.97
CA TYR A 146 1.20 22.04 -38.06
C TYR A 146 2.59 21.41 -38.01
N SER A 147 3.18 21.18 -39.18
CA SER A 147 4.53 20.64 -39.30
C SER A 147 5.57 21.75 -39.38
N TYR A 148 6.63 21.65 -38.60
CA TYR A 148 7.87 22.40 -38.84
C TYR A 148 9.09 21.47 -38.88
N GLY A 149 8.84 20.17 -39.04
CA GLY A 149 9.87 19.15 -39.25
C GLY A 149 10.49 19.23 -40.65
N PRO A 150 11.71 18.66 -40.83
CA PRO A 150 12.38 18.65 -42.11
C PRO A 150 11.59 17.83 -43.14
N ASN A 151 11.40 18.39 -44.34
CA ASN A 151 10.81 17.71 -45.50
C ASN A 151 11.93 17.21 -46.44
N SER A 152 12.65 16.17 -46.01
CA SER A 152 13.68 15.49 -46.81
C SER A 152 13.09 14.28 -47.53
N GLU A 153 13.84 13.73 -48.49
CA GLU A 153 13.46 12.50 -49.21
C GLU A 153 13.13 11.33 -48.26
N ALA A 154 13.80 11.26 -47.10
CA ALA A 154 13.57 10.24 -46.08
C ALA A 154 12.31 10.50 -45.21
N SER A 155 11.87 11.74 -45.02
CA SER A 155 10.66 12.05 -44.24
C SER A 155 9.40 12.16 -45.10
N ALA A 156 9.53 12.54 -46.38
CA ALA A 156 8.41 12.76 -47.29
C ALA A 156 7.38 11.61 -47.38
N PRO A 157 7.74 10.30 -47.38
CA PRO A 157 6.75 9.22 -47.44
C PRO A 157 5.84 9.14 -46.21
N TRP A 158 6.35 9.49 -45.03
CA TRP A 158 5.54 9.58 -43.81
C TRP A 158 4.80 10.90 -43.72
N ARG A 159 5.44 12.00 -44.10
CA ARG A 159 4.82 13.33 -44.08
C ARG A 159 3.61 13.41 -45.02
N ARG A 160 3.69 12.81 -46.21
CA ARG A 160 2.55 12.69 -47.13
C ARG A 160 1.35 12.00 -46.51
N GLN A 161 1.54 10.99 -45.66
CA GLN A 161 0.42 10.35 -44.97
C GLN A 161 -0.27 11.31 -43.98
N PHE A 162 0.41 12.30 -43.41
CA PHE A 162 -0.27 13.37 -42.67
C PHE A 162 -0.91 14.42 -43.60
N GLU A 163 -0.27 14.74 -44.73
CA GLU A 163 -0.82 15.65 -45.76
C GLU A 163 -2.09 15.08 -46.43
N ASP A 164 -2.20 13.76 -46.58
CA ASP A 164 -3.33 13.03 -47.18
C ASP A 164 -4.48 12.72 -46.19
N LYS A 165 -4.24 12.78 -44.87
CA LYS A 165 -5.17 12.30 -43.83
C LYS A 165 -5.65 13.36 -42.85
N CYS A 166 -4.89 14.43 -42.65
CA CYS A 166 -5.30 15.53 -41.78
C CYS A 166 -6.27 16.46 -42.51
N GLY A 167 -7.27 17.02 -41.82
CA GLY A 167 -8.27 17.89 -42.47
C GLY A 167 -7.67 19.12 -43.15
N VAL A 168 -6.61 19.67 -42.56
CA VAL A 168 -5.69 20.63 -43.17
C VAL A 168 -4.27 20.29 -42.74
N PHE A 169 -3.29 20.40 -43.64
CA PHE A 169 -1.87 20.33 -43.29
C PHE A 169 -1.19 21.68 -43.60
N ARG A 170 -0.41 22.20 -42.65
CA ARG A 170 0.39 23.42 -42.81
C ARG A 170 1.86 23.15 -42.57
N ASP A 171 2.68 23.60 -43.52
CA ASP A 171 4.13 23.67 -43.36
C ASP A 171 4.54 25.02 -42.78
N LEU A 172 5.18 24.98 -41.62
CA LEU A 172 5.73 26.11 -40.88
C LEU A 172 7.28 26.06 -40.85
N LEU A 173 7.90 25.17 -41.64
CA LEU A 173 9.35 25.08 -41.78
C LEU A 173 9.91 26.41 -42.34
N GLY A 174 10.89 26.98 -41.65
CA GLY A 174 11.48 28.28 -42.00
C GLY A 174 10.72 29.52 -41.47
N MET A 175 9.52 29.38 -40.93
CA MET A 175 8.84 30.46 -40.21
C MET A 175 9.47 30.69 -38.83
N SER A 176 9.48 31.93 -38.33
CA SER A 176 9.79 32.23 -36.92
C SER A 176 8.68 31.75 -35.97
N ASP A 177 8.94 31.65 -34.66
CA ASP A 177 7.92 31.22 -33.68
C ASP A 177 6.69 32.14 -33.71
N LEU A 178 6.91 33.44 -33.90
CA LEU A 178 5.84 34.43 -34.08
C LEU A 178 5.03 34.21 -35.36
N GLN A 179 5.68 33.97 -36.50
CA GLN A 179 4.99 33.70 -37.77
C GLN A 179 4.20 32.38 -37.71
N ALA A 180 4.74 31.37 -37.03
CA ALA A 180 4.08 30.10 -36.78
C ALA A 180 2.84 30.27 -35.89
N ALA A 181 2.95 30.97 -34.76
CA ALA A 181 1.83 31.28 -33.87
C ALA A 181 0.76 32.14 -34.55
N GLN A 182 1.14 33.17 -35.31
CA GLN A 182 0.21 33.96 -36.12
C GLN A 182 -0.53 33.10 -37.16
N THR A 183 0.16 32.14 -37.78
CA THR A 183 -0.46 31.20 -38.75
C THR A 183 -1.43 30.25 -38.08
N ILE A 184 -1.06 29.64 -36.94
CA ILE A 184 -1.94 28.77 -36.12
C ILE A 184 -3.17 29.54 -35.66
N GLY A 185 -2.98 30.78 -35.20
CA GLY A 185 -4.07 31.66 -34.81
C GLY A 185 -5.03 31.95 -35.96
N LEU A 186 -4.53 32.27 -37.15
CA LEU A 186 -5.37 32.62 -38.30
C LEU A 186 -6.29 31.48 -38.79
N ASP A 187 -6.04 30.23 -38.42
CA ASP A 187 -6.97 29.12 -38.62
C ASP A 187 -8.14 29.10 -37.62
N GLY A 188 -7.97 29.77 -36.47
CA GLY A 188 -8.95 29.88 -35.40
C GLY A 188 -9.26 28.54 -34.75
N ILE A 189 -8.23 27.87 -34.19
CA ILE A 189 -8.36 26.59 -33.50
C ILE A 189 -8.81 26.75 -32.04
N ASP A 190 -9.58 25.79 -31.54
CA ASP A 190 -10.08 25.77 -30.16
C ASP A 190 -9.02 25.20 -29.21
N VAL A 191 -8.38 24.11 -29.62
CA VAL A 191 -7.36 23.37 -28.86
C VAL A 191 -6.09 23.21 -29.69
N LEU A 192 -4.94 23.60 -29.13
CA LEU A 192 -3.61 23.27 -29.64
C LEU A 192 -3.03 22.13 -28.81
N VAL A 193 -2.60 21.06 -29.48
CA VAL A 193 -1.95 19.90 -28.89
C VAL A 193 -0.47 19.98 -29.24
N ASP A 194 0.37 20.24 -28.24
CA ASP A 194 1.82 20.17 -28.38
C ASP A 194 2.25 18.70 -28.27
N LEU A 195 2.75 18.16 -29.38
CA LEU A 195 3.28 16.80 -29.47
C LEU A 195 4.79 16.72 -29.20
N MET A 196 5.44 17.84 -28.84
CA MET A 196 6.89 17.95 -28.66
C MET A 196 7.28 18.26 -27.22
N ALA A 197 6.61 19.20 -26.56
CA ALA A 197 6.87 19.54 -25.16
C ALA A 197 8.37 19.80 -24.88
N HIS A 198 9.00 19.18 -23.87
CA HIS A 198 10.44 19.38 -23.58
C HIS A 198 11.41 18.54 -24.43
N THR A 199 10.99 17.97 -25.57
CA THR A 199 11.84 17.08 -26.39
C THR A 199 12.67 17.79 -27.47
N LYS A 200 13.62 17.07 -28.07
CA LYS A 200 14.53 17.61 -29.09
C LYS A 200 13.76 18.13 -30.32
N GLY A 201 13.95 19.41 -30.61
CA GLY A 201 13.29 20.09 -31.72
C GLY A 201 12.00 20.79 -31.35
N ALA A 202 11.56 20.77 -30.09
CA ALA A 202 10.43 21.57 -29.65
C ALA A 202 10.65 23.08 -29.86
N ARG A 203 9.53 23.80 -30.09
CA ARG A 203 9.50 25.25 -30.31
C ARG A 203 8.50 25.89 -29.34
N LEU A 204 8.86 25.94 -28.06
CA LEU A 204 7.95 26.37 -26.98
C LEU A 204 7.55 27.86 -27.05
N GLY A 205 8.28 28.68 -27.83
CA GLY A 205 7.85 30.03 -28.17
C GLY A 205 6.61 30.10 -29.06
N ILE A 206 6.17 28.98 -29.66
CA ILE A 206 4.89 28.90 -30.39
C ILE A 206 3.71 28.80 -29.41
N PRO A 207 3.60 27.79 -28.51
CA PRO A 207 2.51 27.73 -27.55
C PRO A 207 2.57 28.84 -26.49
N SER A 208 3.75 29.40 -26.15
CA SER A 208 3.81 30.51 -25.18
C SER A 208 3.21 31.82 -25.69
N LEU A 209 3.10 31.99 -27.01
CA LEU A 209 2.31 33.05 -27.65
C LEU A 209 0.78 32.82 -27.56
N ARG A 210 0.33 31.70 -26.97
CA ARG A 210 -1.08 31.28 -26.85
C ARG A 210 -1.93 31.50 -28.12
N PRO A 211 -1.56 30.91 -29.28
CA PRO A 211 -2.31 31.05 -30.53
C PRO A 211 -3.65 30.28 -30.55
N SER A 212 -3.98 29.56 -29.48
CA SER A 212 -5.27 28.90 -29.24
C SER A 212 -5.79 29.28 -27.85
N ARG A 213 -7.10 29.08 -27.61
CA ARG A 213 -7.67 29.26 -26.26
C ARG A 213 -7.10 28.22 -25.29
N ILE A 214 -7.06 26.96 -25.70
CA ILE A 214 -6.59 25.82 -24.90
C ILE A 214 -5.29 25.27 -25.48
N VAL A 215 -4.30 25.01 -24.64
CA VAL A 215 -3.02 24.36 -24.98
C VAL A 215 -2.86 23.08 -24.15
N VAL A 216 -2.57 21.95 -24.82
CA VAL A 216 -2.51 20.62 -24.22
C VAL A 216 -1.14 19.98 -24.47
N ASN A 217 -0.46 19.58 -23.40
CA ASN A 217 0.69 18.68 -23.45
C ASN A 217 0.21 17.25 -23.75
N TYR A 218 0.66 16.66 -24.86
CA TYR A 218 0.31 15.27 -25.18
C TYR A 218 1.45 14.44 -25.77
N LEU A 219 1.68 13.29 -25.12
CA LEU A 219 2.42 12.11 -25.57
C LEU A 219 3.94 12.26 -25.79
N GLY A 220 4.42 13.35 -26.38
CA GLY A 220 5.84 13.51 -26.74
C GLY A 220 6.82 13.46 -25.57
N TYR A 221 6.43 14.05 -24.44
CA TYR A 221 7.26 14.15 -23.23
C TYR A 221 6.57 13.44 -22.05
N PRO A 222 7.24 12.48 -21.38
CA PRO A 222 6.68 11.79 -20.21
C PRO A 222 6.82 12.64 -18.94
N GLY A 223 6.17 13.79 -18.88
CA GLY A 223 6.25 14.70 -17.73
C GLY A 223 5.55 16.04 -17.95
N THR A 224 5.70 16.93 -16.97
CA THR A 224 5.06 18.25 -16.94
C THR A 224 5.79 19.31 -17.74
N MET A 225 5.03 20.19 -18.39
CA MET A 225 5.56 21.40 -19.03
C MET A 225 6.14 22.40 -18.03
N GLY A 226 5.60 22.49 -16.81
CA GLY A 226 5.98 23.52 -15.84
C GLY A 226 5.53 24.94 -16.22
N SER A 227 4.81 25.12 -17.33
CA SER A 227 4.43 26.42 -17.89
C SER A 227 3.05 26.89 -17.43
N SER A 228 2.85 28.20 -17.40
CA SER A 228 1.54 28.88 -17.30
C SER A 228 0.78 28.95 -18.63
N PHE A 229 1.45 28.65 -19.75
CA PHE A 229 0.88 28.64 -21.11
C PHE A 229 0.46 27.26 -21.62
N THR A 230 0.45 26.23 -20.76
CA THR A 230 -0.12 24.91 -21.07
C THR A 230 -1.15 24.56 -20.00
N ASP A 231 -2.40 24.40 -20.42
CA ASP A 231 -3.54 24.32 -19.50
C ASP A 231 -3.80 22.88 -19.03
N PHE A 232 -3.63 21.89 -19.92
CA PHE A 232 -3.91 20.48 -19.63
C PHE A 232 -2.78 19.54 -20.05
N ALA A 233 -2.74 18.36 -19.42
CA ALA A 233 -1.95 17.21 -19.85
C ALA A 233 -2.83 15.95 -19.92
N MET A 234 -2.80 15.22 -21.04
CA MET A 234 -3.55 13.96 -21.21
C MET A 234 -2.72 12.74 -20.82
N VAL A 235 -3.22 11.97 -19.85
CA VAL A 235 -2.50 10.86 -19.20
C VAL A 235 -3.44 9.68 -18.93
N ASP A 236 -2.93 8.60 -18.35
CA ASP A 236 -3.73 7.55 -17.72
C ASP A 236 -3.35 7.35 -16.25
N LYS A 237 -4.22 6.66 -15.50
CA LYS A 237 -4.09 6.44 -14.04
C LYS A 237 -2.92 5.54 -13.63
N LEU A 238 -2.26 4.88 -14.58
CA LEU A 238 -1.12 4.00 -14.32
C LEU A 238 0.20 4.73 -14.54
N VAL A 239 0.32 5.57 -15.58
CA VAL A 239 1.50 6.43 -15.77
C VAL A 239 1.57 7.54 -14.72
N LEU A 240 0.42 8.10 -14.32
CA LEU A 240 0.33 9.15 -13.31
C LEU A 240 -0.81 8.87 -12.30
N PRO A 241 -0.56 8.09 -11.23
CA PRO A 241 -1.56 7.83 -10.20
C PRO A 241 -2.15 9.12 -9.58
N PRO A 242 -3.49 9.21 -9.34
CA PRO A 242 -4.16 10.43 -8.84
C PRO A 242 -3.66 10.95 -7.47
N GLU A 243 -2.91 10.13 -6.74
CA GLU A 243 -2.29 10.43 -5.44
C GLU A 243 -1.03 11.30 -5.63
N VAL A 244 -0.27 11.08 -6.72
CA VAL A 244 0.99 11.80 -6.99
C VAL A 244 0.85 12.92 -8.02
N ALA A 245 -0.28 13.00 -8.72
CA ALA A 245 -0.53 13.95 -9.81
C ALA A 245 -0.22 15.42 -9.43
N ALA A 246 -0.77 15.90 -8.32
CA ALA A 246 -0.59 17.28 -7.85
C ALA A 246 0.86 17.63 -7.48
N ALA A 247 1.66 16.64 -7.05
CA ALA A 247 3.08 16.82 -6.74
C ALA A 247 3.99 16.70 -7.99
N SER A 248 3.44 16.27 -9.13
CA SER A 248 4.20 15.89 -10.33
C SER A 248 3.95 16.81 -11.52
N MET A 249 2.78 17.46 -11.60
CA MET A 249 2.36 18.28 -12.74
C MET A 249 2.12 19.76 -12.35
N THR A 250 2.08 20.63 -13.35
CA THR A 250 1.54 22.00 -13.25
C THR A 250 0.24 22.15 -14.04
N GLU A 251 0.09 21.38 -15.11
CA GLU A 251 -1.10 21.33 -15.96
C GLU A 251 -2.26 20.60 -15.26
N GLN A 252 -3.49 20.91 -15.66
CA GLN A 252 -4.65 20.13 -15.22
C GLN A 252 -4.65 18.75 -15.89
N VAL A 253 -4.72 17.70 -15.07
CA VAL A 253 -4.55 16.32 -15.53
C VAL A 253 -5.88 15.76 -16.04
N VAL A 254 -5.92 15.40 -17.32
CA VAL A 254 -7.08 14.73 -17.93
C VAL A 254 -6.78 13.23 -18.09
N TYR A 255 -7.57 12.42 -17.39
CA TYR A 255 -7.42 10.96 -17.35
C TYR A 255 -8.20 10.29 -18.47
N LEU A 256 -7.49 9.71 -19.44
CA LEU A 256 -8.05 8.81 -20.43
C LEU A 256 -8.38 7.45 -19.77
N PRO A 257 -9.49 6.77 -20.16
CA PRO A 257 -10.07 5.67 -19.39
C PRO A 257 -9.23 4.38 -19.36
N PHE A 258 -8.36 4.18 -20.36
CA PHE A 258 -7.57 2.96 -20.56
C PHE A 258 -6.06 3.26 -20.58
N THR A 259 -5.54 3.70 -21.74
CA THR A 259 -4.15 4.13 -21.92
C THR A 259 -4.08 5.56 -22.42
N TYR A 260 -3.00 6.27 -22.10
CA TYR A 260 -2.70 7.57 -22.68
C TYR A 260 -2.08 7.48 -24.08
N GLN A 261 -1.49 6.35 -24.46
CA GLN A 261 -0.70 6.22 -25.67
C GLN A 261 -1.58 5.86 -26.88
N ALA A 262 -1.79 6.82 -27.78
CA ALA A 262 -2.27 6.53 -29.13
C ALA A 262 -1.25 5.62 -29.84
N ASN A 263 -1.75 4.62 -30.56
CA ASN A 263 -0.96 3.62 -31.26
C ASN A 263 -1.51 3.44 -32.68
N ARG A 264 -0.65 3.17 -33.67
CA ARG A 264 -1.06 2.82 -35.03
C ARG A 264 -0.37 1.53 -35.45
N TYR A 265 -1.15 0.49 -35.70
CA TYR A 265 -0.68 -0.76 -36.27
C TYR A 265 -1.64 -1.25 -37.34
N GLU A 266 -1.08 -1.68 -38.46
CA GLU A 266 -1.82 -2.41 -39.49
C GLU A 266 -2.20 -3.80 -38.93
N PRO A 267 -3.38 -4.37 -39.25
CA PRO A 267 -3.89 -5.61 -38.64
C PRO A 267 -3.14 -6.89 -39.06
N TRP A 268 -1.96 -6.77 -39.68
CA TRP A 268 -1.05 -7.87 -39.98
C TRP A 268 0.38 -7.53 -39.55
N ILE A 269 1.15 -8.55 -39.19
CA ILE A 269 2.59 -8.47 -38.98
C ILE A 269 3.24 -9.66 -39.68
N SER A 270 4.36 -9.43 -40.37
CA SER A 270 5.08 -10.53 -41.03
C SER A 270 5.76 -11.38 -39.95
N ALA A 271 5.28 -12.61 -39.77
CA ALA A 271 5.71 -13.53 -38.72
C ALA A 271 5.85 -14.96 -39.27
N CYS A 272 6.91 -15.66 -38.86
CA CYS A 272 7.11 -17.07 -39.21
C CYS A 272 6.18 -17.98 -38.40
N GLY A 273 5.30 -18.69 -39.09
CA GLY A 273 4.34 -19.62 -38.48
C GLY A 273 4.93 -20.98 -38.06
N ASP A 274 6.09 -21.36 -38.60
CA ASP A 274 6.79 -22.61 -38.27
C ASP A 274 8.20 -22.37 -37.68
N VAL A 275 8.76 -23.44 -37.11
CA VAL A 275 10.03 -23.41 -36.37
C VAL A 275 11.24 -23.15 -37.26
N ASP A 276 11.25 -23.68 -38.48
CA ASP A 276 12.44 -23.61 -39.34
C ASP A 276 12.52 -22.25 -40.06
N CYS A 277 11.37 -21.64 -40.38
CA CYS A 277 11.25 -20.23 -40.73
C CYS A 277 11.77 -19.33 -39.58
N GLN A 278 11.37 -19.59 -38.32
CA GLN A 278 11.87 -18.82 -37.17
C GLN A 278 13.38 -18.97 -36.97
N ARG A 279 13.93 -20.18 -37.13
CA ARG A 279 15.38 -20.42 -37.11
C ARG A 279 16.10 -19.67 -38.23
N ALA A 280 15.59 -19.72 -39.46
CA ALA A 280 16.18 -19.03 -40.60
C ALA A 280 16.21 -17.50 -40.40
N ASN A 281 15.12 -16.90 -39.91
CA ASN A 281 15.07 -15.47 -39.62
C ASN A 281 15.98 -15.08 -38.43
N ARG A 282 16.16 -15.95 -37.43
CA ARG A 282 17.15 -15.75 -36.37
C ARG A 282 18.57 -15.73 -36.93
N SER A 283 18.93 -16.68 -37.80
CA SER A 283 20.25 -16.72 -38.44
C SER A 283 20.52 -15.49 -39.32
N GLN A 284 19.53 -14.96 -40.03
CA GLN A 284 19.65 -13.71 -40.81
C GLN A 284 20.02 -12.48 -39.94
N HIS A 285 19.71 -12.52 -38.64
CA HIS A 285 20.05 -11.47 -37.67
C HIS A 285 21.27 -11.81 -36.81
N GLY A 286 21.99 -12.90 -37.11
CA GLY A 286 23.13 -13.36 -36.31
C GLY A 286 22.75 -13.96 -34.94
N LEU A 287 21.47 -14.25 -34.72
CA LEU A 287 20.95 -14.78 -33.46
C LEU A 287 21.09 -16.31 -33.40
N PRO A 288 21.21 -16.91 -32.20
CA PRO A 288 21.17 -18.35 -32.04
C PRO A 288 19.79 -18.89 -32.45
N THR A 289 19.79 -19.98 -33.23
CA THR A 289 18.56 -20.64 -33.71
C THR A 289 17.67 -21.10 -32.55
N ASP A 290 18.27 -21.87 -31.63
CA ASP A 290 17.61 -22.57 -30.53
C ASP A 290 17.99 -22.00 -29.15
N GLY A 291 18.55 -20.78 -29.13
CA GLY A 291 18.82 -20.01 -27.92
C GLY A 291 17.66 -19.06 -27.58
N LEU A 292 17.60 -18.60 -26.33
CA LEU A 292 16.63 -17.59 -25.92
C LEU A 292 17.14 -16.18 -26.29
N VAL A 293 16.31 -15.39 -26.95
CA VAL A 293 16.63 -14.02 -27.38
C VAL A 293 15.92 -13.02 -26.48
N PHE A 294 16.63 -12.49 -25.47
CA PHE A 294 16.19 -11.26 -24.82
C PHE A 294 16.40 -10.08 -25.77
N CYS A 295 15.56 -9.05 -25.74
CA CYS A 295 15.77 -7.82 -26.50
C CYS A 295 15.53 -6.55 -25.69
N ASN A 296 16.18 -5.46 -26.09
CA ASN A 296 15.75 -4.11 -25.77
C ASN A 296 16.06 -3.20 -26.97
N PHE A 297 15.02 -2.60 -27.57
CA PHE A 297 15.16 -1.73 -28.74
C PHE A 297 15.04 -0.23 -28.40
N ASN A 298 15.20 0.16 -27.14
CA ASN A 298 15.26 1.56 -26.73
C ASN A 298 16.48 2.26 -27.33
N THR A 299 16.42 3.60 -27.39
CA THR A 299 17.61 4.40 -27.65
C THR A 299 18.60 4.26 -26.49
N ILE A 300 19.88 4.10 -26.83
CA ILE A 300 20.91 3.59 -25.90
C ILE A 300 21.13 4.48 -24.66
N ASN A 301 20.76 5.78 -24.75
CA ASN A 301 20.80 6.73 -23.64
C ASN A 301 19.82 6.40 -22.49
N LYS A 302 18.75 5.62 -22.76
CA LYS A 302 17.82 5.13 -21.73
C LYS A 302 18.39 3.99 -20.89
N MET A 303 19.51 3.39 -21.30
CA MET A 303 20.09 2.23 -20.62
C MET A 303 20.99 2.68 -19.46
N GLU A 304 20.61 2.27 -18.25
CA GLU A 304 21.34 2.53 -17.01
C GLU A 304 22.36 1.41 -16.73
N SER A 305 23.43 1.71 -15.99
CA SER A 305 24.39 0.67 -15.57
C SER A 305 23.74 -0.41 -14.71
N GLU A 306 22.79 -0.03 -13.86
CA GLU A 306 22.05 -0.93 -12.98
C GLU A 306 21.17 -1.92 -13.75
N SER A 307 20.41 -1.45 -14.74
CA SER A 307 19.56 -2.32 -15.56
C SER A 307 20.42 -3.24 -16.44
N PHE A 308 21.48 -2.72 -17.07
CA PHE A 308 22.42 -3.54 -17.82
C PHE A 308 23.12 -4.59 -16.95
N ALA A 309 23.57 -4.26 -15.74
CA ALA A 309 24.19 -5.21 -14.80
C ALA A 309 23.22 -6.33 -14.40
N VAL A 310 21.92 -6.01 -14.22
CA VAL A 310 20.86 -6.98 -13.99
C VAL A 310 20.60 -7.84 -15.24
N TRP A 311 20.59 -7.26 -16.44
CA TRP A 311 20.50 -8.02 -17.70
C TRP A 311 21.68 -8.98 -17.87
N MET A 312 22.91 -8.56 -17.55
CA MET A 312 24.06 -9.45 -17.51
C MET A 312 23.89 -10.56 -16.46
N SER A 313 23.27 -10.28 -15.31
CA SER A 313 22.91 -11.30 -14.31
C SER A 313 21.91 -12.33 -14.82
N ILE A 314 20.90 -11.88 -15.57
CA ILE A 314 19.93 -12.75 -16.26
C ILE A 314 20.66 -13.63 -17.30
N LEU A 315 21.54 -13.05 -18.13
CA LEU A 315 22.35 -13.80 -19.10
C LEU A 315 23.29 -14.83 -18.45
N ARG A 316 23.89 -14.53 -17.29
CA ARG A 316 24.68 -15.52 -16.52
C ARG A 316 23.81 -16.68 -16.04
N GLN A 317 22.56 -16.42 -15.63
CA GLN A 317 21.62 -17.43 -15.14
C GLN A 317 20.93 -18.25 -16.25
N ILE A 318 20.96 -17.77 -17.49
CA ILE A 318 20.42 -18.45 -18.68
C ILE A 318 21.55 -18.62 -19.71
N PRO A 319 22.41 -19.66 -19.62
CA PRO A 319 23.62 -19.74 -20.44
C PRO A 319 23.37 -19.76 -21.96
N ASN A 320 22.34 -20.46 -22.41
CA ASN A 320 21.90 -20.47 -23.82
C ASN A 320 20.94 -19.31 -24.12
N SER A 321 21.41 -18.08 -23.96
CA SER A 321 20.66 -16.87 -24.33
C SER A 321 21.54 -15.73 -24.82
N VAL A 322 20.95 -14.78 -25.53
CA VAL A 322 21.58 -13.53 -25.97
C VAL A 322 20.71 -12.33 -25.59
N LEU A 323 21.33 -11.16 -25.48
CA LEU A 323 20.66 -9.87 -25.40
C LEU A 323 20.83 -9.15 -26.74
N TRP A 324 19.72 -8.79 -27.36
CA TRP A 324 19.67 -8.12 -28.67
C TRP A 324 19.27 -6.66 -28.48
N LEU A 325 20.24 -5.76 -28.64
CA LEU A 325 20.09 -4.32 -28.45
C LEU A 325 19.87 -3.60 -29.79
N LEU A 326 19.24 -2.43 -29.78
CA LEU A 326 19.30 -1.53 -30.95
C LEU A 326 20.74 -1.01 -31.12
N ALA A 327 21.28 -1.07 -32.33
CA ALA A 327 22.60 -0.53 -32.62
C ALA A 327 22.65 1.00 -32.38
N PRO A 328 23.71 1.52 -31.74
CA PRO A 328 23.98 2.96 -31.70
C PRO A 328 24.17 3.53 -33.11
N SER A 329 24.21 4.86 -33.24
CA SER A 329 24.20 5.52 -34.56
C SER A 329 24.95 6.83 -34.53
N GLY A 330 25.56 7.20 -35.67
CA GLY A 330 26.59 8.24 -35.74
C GLY A 330 27.99 7.64 -35.84
N PRO A 331 29.05 8.46 -35.96
CA PRO A 331 30.42 7.99 -36.21
C PRO A 331 30.97 7.10 -35.09
N ASP A 332 30.65 7.40 -33.83
CA ASP A 332 31.11 6.66 -32.66
C ASP A 332 30.43 5.31 -32.41
N ALA A 333 29.48 4.89 -33.26
CA ALA A 333 28.66 3.70 -33.01
C ALA A 333 29.48 2.43 -32.71
N LEU A 334 30.60 2.21 -33.41
CA LEU A 334 31.52 1.11 -33.15
C LEU A 334 32.07 1.15 -31.72
N ARG A 335 32.58 2.31 -31.28
CA ARG A 335 33.16 2.52 -29.95
C ARG A 335 32.16 2.29 -28.81
N VAL A 336 30.88 2.60 -29.04
CA VAL A 336 29.81 2.33 -28.06
C VAL A 336 29.47 0.86 -27.98
N MET A 337 29.49 0.12 -29.10
CA MET A 337 29.32 -1.34 -29.10
C MET A 337 30.50 -2.04 -28.43
N GLU A 338 31.74 -1.61 -28.70
CA GLU A 338 32.96 -2.07 -28.02
C GLU A 338 32.88 -1.83 -26.51
N LYS A 339 32.54 -0.61 -26.07
CA LYS A 339 32.40 -0.28 -24.63
C LYS A 339 31.36 -1.16 -23.93
N LEU A 340 30.24 -1.48 -24.59
CA LEU A 340 29.21 -2.38 -24.05
C LEU A 340 29.64 -3.86 -24.04
N HIS A 341 30.47 -4.28 -24.98
CA HIS A 341 31.14 -5.59 -24.95
C HIS A 341 32.15 -5.69 -23.80
N ASP A 342 32.90 -4.63 -23.52
CA ASP A 342 33.77 -4.55 -22.34
C ASP A 342 32.97 -4.59 -21.03
N GLN A 343 31.85 -3.86 -20.92
CA GLN A 343 30.97 -3.91 -19.75
C GLN A 343 30.34 -5.31 -19.56
N ALA A 344 29.94 -5.98 -20.65
CA ALA A 344 29.46 -7.36 -20.59
C ALA A 344 30.55 -8.31 -20.05
N MET A 345 31.79 -8.17 -20.53
CA MET A 345 32.94 -8.95 -20.07
C MET A 345 33.31 -8.67 -18.61
N ALA A 346 33.27 -7.42 -18.18
CA ALA A 346 33.46 -7.05 -16.77
C ALA A 346 32.37 -7.68 -15.86
N HIS A 347 31.17 -7.88 -16.39
CA HIS A 347 30.09 -8.62 -15.75
C HIS A 347 30.11 -10.15 -16.04
N GLY A 348 31.18 -10.70 -16.61
CA GLY A 348 31.33 -12.15 -16.83
C GLY A 348 30.40 -12.72 -17.90
N VAL A 349 30.05 -11.94 -18.92
CA VAL A 349 29.26 -12.34 -20.10
C VAL A 349 30.09 -12.10 -21.36
N LEU A 350 30.17 -13.11 -22.24
CA LEU A 350 30.95 -13.01 -23.48
C LEU A 350 30.36 -11.95 -24.44
N PRO A 351 31.18 -11.17 -25.17
CA PRO A 351 30.73 -10.14 -26.11
C PRO A 351 29.74 -10.66 -27.16
N SER A 352 29.97 -11.87 -27.66
CA SER A 352 29.12 -12.57 -28.62
C SER A 352 27.69 -12.86 -28.12
N ARG A 353 27.40 -12.63 -26.82
CA ARG A 353 26.05 -12.73 -26.25
C ARG A 353 25.32 -11.40 -26.17
N VAL A 354 25.96 -10.28 -26.53
CA VAL A 354 25.35 -8.96 -26.69
C VAL A 354 25.42 -8.58 -28.17
N ILE A 355 24.29 -8.68 -28.85
CA ILE A 355 24.18 -8.55 -30.31
C ILE A 355 23.47 -7.22 -30.62
N PHE A 356 23.87 -6.54 -31.70
CA PHE A 356 23.31 -5.24 -32.07
C PHE A 356 22.48 -5.34 -33.37
N ALA A 357 21.21 -4.95 -33.30
CA ALA A 357 20.32 -4.89 -34.46
C ALA A 357 20.51 -3.58 -35.24
N PRO A 358 20.74 -3.62 -36.57
CA PRO A 358 20.82 -2.40 -37.37
C PRO A 358 19.47 -1.66 -37.37
N ARG A 359 19.52 -0.34 -37.62
CA ARG A 359 18.31 0.40 -37.97
C ARG A 359 17.80 -0.04 -39.34
N VAL A 360 16.50 -0.27 -39.41
CA VAL A 360 15.72 -0.60 -40.61
C VAL A 360 14.38 0.15 -40.52
N ASP A 361 13.60 0.14 -41.60
CA ASP A 361 12.27 0.75 -41.65
C ASP A 361 11.29 0.14 -40.62
N LYS A 362 10.13 0.79 -40.42
CA LYS A 362 9.12 0.38 -39.44
C LYS A 362 8.56 -1.04 -39.68
N TYR A 363 8.33 -1.46 -40.92
CA TYR A 363 7.78 -2.80 -41.20
C TYR A 363 8.82 -3.88 -40.91
N SER A 364 10.06 -3.69 -41.36
CA SER A 364 11.19 -4.55 -41.01
C SER A 364 11.47 -4.54 -39.50
N HIS A 365 11.23 -3.42 -38.82
CA HIS A 365 11.35 -3.34 -37.36
C HIS A 365 10.30 -4.20 -36.65
N LEU A 366 9.02 -4.13 -37.04
CA LEU A 366 7.98 -4.95 -36.43
C LEU A 366 8.24 -6.44 -36.71
N ALA A 367 8.51 -6.80 -37.97
CA ALA A 367 8.84 -8.17 -38.36
C ALA A 367 10.02 -8.74 -37.55
N ARG A 368 11.12 -7.99 -37.38
CA ARG A 368 12.29 -8.48 -36.64
C ARG A 368 12.04 -8.68 -35.14
N ILE A 369 11.10 -7.95 -34.52
CA ILE A 369 10.80 -8.16 -33.09
C ILE A 369 10.19 -9.54 -32.86
N THR A 370 9.42 -10.09 -33.81
CA THR A 370 8.71 -11.37 -33.64
C THR A 370 9.61 -12.55 -33.29
N VAL A 371 10.89 -12.54 -33.71
CA VAL A 371 11.87 -13.61 -33.40
C VAL A 371 12.57 -13.47 -32.05
N ALA A 372 12.41 -12.33 -31.35
CA ALA A 372 12.82 -12.16 -29.96
C ALA A 372 11.82 -12.85 -29.02
N ASP A 373 12.29 -13.33 -27.86
CA ASP A 373 11.50 -14.12 -26.91
C ASP A 373 10.85 -13.26 -25.82
N ILE A 374 11.64 -12.37 -25.19
CA ILE A 374 11.28 -11.53 -24.04
C ILE A 374 11.94 -10.15 -24.20
N PHE A 375 11.19 -9.07 -23.96
CA PHE A 375 11.75 -7.72 -23.88
C PHE A 375 12.16 -7.41 -22.42
N LEU A 376 13.38 -6.92 -22.20
CA LEU A 376 13.88 -6.50 -20.89
C LEU A 376 13.90 -4.98 -20.83
N ASP A 377 13.04 -4.37 -19.99
CA ASP A 377 12.89 -2.92 -19.94
C ASP A 377 13.87 -2.20 -19.00
N SER A 378 14.15 -0.92 -19.26
CA SER A 378 15.00 -0.01 -18.47
C SER A 378 14.22 0.60 -17.28
N PHE A 379 14.95 0.95 -16.21
CA PHE A 379 14.36 1.16 -14.87
C PHE A 379 13.90 2.60 -14.59
N VAL A 380 14.55 3.60 -15.18
CA VAL A 380 14.34 5.03 -14.94
C VAL A 380 13.56 5.65 -16.10
N TYR A 381 13.92 5.28 -17.32
CA TYR A 381 13.17 5.63 -18.53
C TYR A 381 12.79 4.35 -19.27
N ASN A 382 11.54 3.90 -19.10
CA ASN A 382 11.01 2.73 -19.77
C ASN A 382 11.04 2.86 -21.31
N ALA A 383 10.86 1.73 -21.98
CA ALA A 383 10.31 1.61 -23.32
C ALA A 383 8.96 2.34 -23.42
N HIS A 384 8.66 2.91 -24.60
CA HIS A 384 7.42 3.64 -24.87
C HIS A 384 6.80 3.08 -26.17
N SER A 385 7.00 3.73 -27.32
CA SER A 385 6.67 3.14 -28.64
C SER A 385 7.33 1.77 -28.84
N THR A 386 8.53 1.57 -28.31
CA THR A 386 9.26 0.30 -28.30
C THR A 386 8.59 -0.79 -27.46
N ALA A 387 7.80 -0.42 -26.45
CA ALA A 387 6.99 -1.35 -25.68
C ALA A 387 5.69 -1.70 -26.43
N ALA A 388 5.02 -0.71 -27.02
CA ALA A 388 3.88 -0.96 -27.92
C ALA A 388 4.28 -1.87 -29.10
N ASP A 389 5.42 -1.61 -29.74
CA ASP A 389 5.97 -2.44 -30.83
C ASP A 389 6.28 -3.88 -30.37
N ALA A 390 6.77 -4.07 -29.14
CA ALA A 390 7.03 -5.39 -28.56
C ALA A 390 5.73 -6.16 -28.26
N LEU A 391 4.76 -5.50 -27.62
CA LEU A 391 3.46 -6.09 -27.31
C LEU A 391 2.69 -6.43 -28.60
N TRP A 392 2.76 -5.58 -29.63
CA TRP A 392 2.16 -5.82 -30.95
C TRP A 392 2.80 -7.02 -31.66
N ALA A 393 4.13 -7.14 -31.58
CA ALA A 393 4.88 -8.32 -32.05
C ALA A 393 4.69 -9.57 -31.15
N ASN A 394 3.80 -9.52 -30.16
CA ASN A 394 3.47 -10.57 -29.21
C ASN A 394 4.67 -11.03 -28.35
N VAL A 395 5.61 -10.12 -28.08
CA VAL A 395 6.76 -10.31 -27.18
C VAL A 395 6.43 -9.71 -25.81
N PRO A 396 6.38 -10.51 -24.73
CA PRO A 396 6.14 -10.01 -23.39
C PRO A 396 7.32 -9.17 -22.89
N ILE A 397 6.99 -8.09 -22.20
CA ILE A 397 7.93 -7.19 -21.54
C ILE A 397 8.02 -7.56 -20.07
N VAL A 398 9.22 -7.61 -19.51
CA VAL A 398 9.45 -7.52 -18.06
C VAL A 398 9.87 -6.08 -17.76
N THR A 399 9.11 -5.39 -16.91
CA THR A 399 9.38 -4.01 -16.48
C THR A 399 9.33 -3.86 -14.96
N LEU A 400 9.92 -2.78 -14.46
CA LEU A 400 9.97 -2.42 -13.05
C LEU A 400 8.98 -1.28 -12.78
N TRP A 401 8.13 -1.42 -11.77
CA TRP A 401 7.20 -0.37 -11.36
C TRP A 401 7.96 0.77 -10.65
N GLY A 402 8.07 1.91 -11.33
CA GLY A 402 8.76 3.07 -10.80
C GLY A 402 7.89 4.02 -9.96
N ASP A 403 8.54 5.12 -9.58
CA ASP A 403 8.05 6.24 -8.79
C ASP A 403 7.58 7.45 -9.65
N THR A 404 8.06 7.54 -10.90
CA THR A 404 7.86 8.66 -11.83
C THR A 404 7.08 8.25 -13.09
N PHE A 405 6.61 9.23 -13.88
CA PHE A 405 5.95 8.97 -15.17
C PHE A 405 6.82 8.13 -16.14
N PRO A 406 8.07 8.50 -16.49
CA PRO A 406 8.88 7.73 -17.46
C PRO A 406 9.24 6.32 -16.98
N SER A 407 9.18 6.05 -15.68
CA SER A 407 9.36 4.72 -15.07
C SER A 407 8.05 3.94 -14.80
N ARG A 408 6.92 4.37 -15.39
CA ARG A 408 5.64 3.62 -15.38
C ARG A 408 5.01 3.36 -16.75
N VAL A 409 5.55 3.92 -17.85
CA VAL A 409 4.90 3.81 -19.18
C VAL A 409 4.76 2.36 -19.62
N ALA A 410 5.81 1.55 -19.60
CA ALA A 410 5.70 0.16 -20.02
C ALA A 410 4.69 -0.64 -19.16
N ALA A 411 4.58 -0.31 -17.87
CA ALA A 411 3.59 -0.92 -16.99
C ALA A 411 2.15 -0.57 -17.37
N SER A 412 1.85 0.68 -17.79
CA SER A 412 0.54 1.04 -18.34
C SER A 412 0.23 0.27 -19.62
N LEU A 413 1.20 0.20 -20.55
CA LEU A 413 0.99 -0.46 -21.84
C LEU A 413 0.74 -1.97 -21.65
N ILE A 414 1.52 -2.65 -20.80
CA ILE A 414 1.30 -4.08 -20.45
C ILE A 414 -0.12 -4.29 -19.91
N ARG A 415 -0.57 -3.47 -18.96
CA ARG A 415 -1.90 -3.59 -18.31
C ARG A 415 -3.05 -3.34 -19.27
N ASN A 416 -2.85 -2.50 -20.29
CA ASN A 416 -3.82 -2.23 -21.34
C ASN A 416 -3.76 -3.22 -22.53
N ALA A 417 -2.72 -4.04 -22.62
CA ALA A 417 -2.60 -5.13 -23.60
C ALA A 417 -3.14 -6.47 -23.07
N ILE A 418 -2.76 -6.85 -21.84
CA ILE A 418 -2.99 -8.20 -21.29
C ILE A 418 -3.19 -8.22 -19.76
N PRO A 419 -4.04 -9.12 -19.23
CA PRO A 419 -4.29 -9.25 -17.79
C PRO A 419 -3.22 -10.10 -17.09
N TYR A 420 -1.93 -9.75 -17.23
CA TYR A 420 -0.81 -10.40 -16.52
C TYR A 420 -0.08 -9.39 -15.61
N PRO A 421 -0.54 -9.21 -14.35
CA PRO A 421 0.08 -8.33 -13.37
C PRO A 421 1.60 -8.54 -13.16
N GLU A 422 2.06 -9.77 -13.29
CA GLU A 422 3.35 -10.27 -12.82
C GLU A 422 4.52 -9.77 -13.68
N LEU A 423 4.24 -9.34 -14.91
CA LEU A 423 5.18 -8.68 -15.81
C LEU A 423 5.62 -7.30 -15.31
N VAL A 424 4.87 -6.70 -14.37
CA VAL A 424 5.14 -5.41 -13.73
C VAL A 424 5.71 -5.65 -12.33
N SER A 425 7.02 -5.88 -12.27
CA SER A 425 7.74 -6.24 -11.04
C SER A 425 7.84 -5.07 -10.05
N GLN A 426 7.76 -5.36 -8.75
CA GLN A 426 7.78 -4.35 -7.68
C GLN A 426 9.19 -4.10 -7.08
N SER A 427 10.18 -4.92 -7.43
CA SER A 427 11.58 -4.70 -7.08
C SER A 427 12.52 -5.19 -8.18
N VAL A 428 13.76 -4.70 -8.18
CA VAL A 428 14.82 -5.16 -9.09
C VAL A 428 15.06 -6.68 -8.97
N LYS A 429 14.86 -7.25 -7.77
CA LYS A 429 15.02 -8.70 -7.56
C LYS A 429 13.84 -9.52 -8.06
N ASP A 430 12.63 -8.96 -8.06
CA ASP A 430 11.46 -9.59 -8.67
C ASP A 430 11.52 -9.48 -10.20
N TYR A 431 12.03 -8.37 -10.75
CA TYR A 431 12.33 -8.20 -12.18
C TYR A 431 13.30 -9.28 -12.67
N GLU A 432 14.43 -9.46 -11.98
CA GLU A 432 15.42 -10.50 -12.31
C GLU A 432 14.79 -11.90 -12.21
N ARG A 433 14.01 -12.16 -11.16
CA ARG A 433 13.31 -13.44 -10.96
C ARG A 433 12.30 -13.71 -12.08
N MET A 434 11.53 -12.71 -12.50
CA MET A 434 10.51 -12.83 -13.55
C MET A 434 11.15 -13.12 -14.92
N ALA A 435 12.19 -12.37 -15.29
CA ALA A 435 12.94 -12.62 -16.52
C ALA A 435 13.56 -14.03 -16.54
N VAL A 436 14.18 -14.48 -15.44
CA VAL A 436 14.74 -15.83 -15.30
C VAL A 436 13.65 -16.91 -15.27
N TYR A 437 12.47 -16.64 -14.69
CA TYR A 437 11.34 -17.56 -14.63
C TYR A 437 10.72 -17.80 -16.01
N LEU A 438 10.42 -16.74 -16.75
CA LEU A 438 9.90 -16.83 -18.13
C LEU A 438 10.90 -17.54 -19.06
N ALA A 439 12.18 -17.19 -18.96
CA ALA A 439 13.28 -17.82 -19.68
C ALA A 439 13.41 -19.33 -19.41
N ARG A 440 13.17 -19.76 -18.17
CA ARG A 440 13.23 -21.19 -17.77
C ARG A 440 11.91 -21.94 -17.98
N THR A 441 10.83 -21.24 -18.31
CA THR A 441 9.48 -21.83 -18.40
C THR A 441 8.83 -21.61 -19.78
N PRO A 442 9.31 -22.25 -20.87
CA PRO A 442 8.80 -22.05 -22.22
C PRO A 442 7.29 -22.28 -22.40
N LYS A 443 6.66 -23.10 -21.55
CA LYS A 443 5.19 -23.28 -21.54
C LYS A 443 4.44 -22.02 -21.11
N VAL A 444 4.93 -21.32 -20.08
CA VAL A 444 4.33 -20.07 -19.57
C VAL A 444 4.64 -18.92 -20.52
N LEU A 445 5.88 -18.82 -21.00
CA LEU A 445 6.26 -17.85 -22.02
C LEU A 445 5.36 -17.98 -23.27
N ARG A 446 5.17 -19.20 -23.80
CA ARG A 446 4.25 -19.46 -24.91
C ARG A 446 2.79 -19.14 -24.57
N ARG A 447 2.32 -19.42 -23.35
CA ARG A 447 0.96 -19.03 -22.91
C ARG A 447 0.76 -17.52 -22.95
N ILE A 448 1.74 -16.74 -22.50
CA ILE A 448 1.67 -15.26 -22.50
C ILE A 448 1.75 -14.73 -23.95
N ARG A 449 2.64 -15.26 -24.80
CA ARG A 449 2.71 -14.89 -26.23
C ARG A 449 1.40 -15.21 -26.98
N ASN A 450 0.79 -16.36 -26.71
CA ASN A 450 -0.50 -16.73 -27.27
C ASN A 450 -1.64 -15.83 -26.72
N ALA A 451 -1.58 -15.42 -25.45
CA ALA A 451 -2.56 -14.53 -24.85
C ALA A 451 -2.43 -13.09 -25.37
N LEU A 452 -1.21 -12.61 -25.66
CA LEU A 452 -0.99 -11.40 -26.46
C LEU A 452 -1.68 -11.56 -27.82
N ALA A 453 -1.26 -12.54 -28.63
CA ALA A 453 -1.80 -12.73 -29.98
C ALA A 453 -3.34 -12.87 -30.06
N ALA A 454 -3.97 -13.48 -29.05
CA ALA A 454 -5.42 -13.60 -28.95
C ALA A 454 -6.15 -12.31 -28.54
N ASN A 455 -5.47 -11.35 -27.89
CA ASN A 455 -6.04 -10.08 -27.44
C ASN A 455 -5.50 -8.85 -28.20
N THR A 456 -4.46 -8.98 -29.02
CA THR A 456 -3.80 -7.84 -29.70
C THR A 456 -4.76 -7.01 -30.55
N LEU A 457 -5.77 -7.62 -31.19
CA LEU A 457 -6.79 -6.90 -31.98
C LEU A 457 -8.00 -6.40 -31.18
N THR A 458 -8.12 -6.76 -29.90
CA THR A 458 -9.28 -6.44 -29.03
C THR A 458 -8.90 -5.69 -27.76
N SER A 459 -7.61 -5.49 -27.49
CA SER A 459 -7.13 -4.81 -26.29
C SER A 459 -7.25 -3.28 -26.42
N PRO A 460 -7.56 -2.57 -25.32
CA PRO A 460 -7.62 -1.10 -25.35
C PRO A 460 -6.32 -0.43 -25.81
N LEU A 461 -5.16 -1.07 -25.62
CA LEU A 461 -3.87 -0.54 -26.08
C LEU A 461 -3.83 -0.29 -27.59
N PHE A 462 -4.43 -1.17 -28.38
CA PHE A 462 -4.35 -1.15 -29.85
C PHE A 462 -5.69 -0.78 -30.52
N ASN A 463 -6.75 -0.55 -29.74
CA ASN A 463 -8.02 -0.01 -30.24
C ASN A 463 -7.91 1.51 -30.49
N THR A 464 -7.17 1.87 -31.55
CA THR A 464 -6.92 3.26 -31.96
C THR A 464 -8.20 4.11 -32.00
N LYS A 465 -9.30 3.53 -32.49
CA LYS A 465 -10.61 4.20 -32.59
C LYS A 465 -11.16 4.57 -31.21
N GLN A 466 -11.18 3.64 -30.26
CA GLN A 466 -11.64 3.89 -28.88
C GLN A 466 -10.76 4.90 -28.14
N THR A 467 -9.44 4.87 -28.35
CA THR A 467 -8.53 5.89 -27.81
C THR A 467 -8.82 7.25 -28.43
N THR A 468 -9.13 7.31 -29.73
CA THR A 468 -9.52 8.55 -30.44
C THR A 468 -10.84 9.10 -29.93
N GLU A 469 -11.89 8.28 -29.79
CA GLU A 469 -13.19 8.66 -29.21
C GLU A 469 -13.04 9.18 -27.78
N SER A 470 -12.14 8.58 -26.99
CA SER A 470 -11.80 9.04 -25.64
C SER A 470 -11.08 10.40 -25.64
N ILE A 471 -10.25 10.65 -26.66
CA ILE A 471 -9.53 11.92 -26.84
C ILE A 471 -10.46 13.03 -27.38
N GLU A 472 -11.40 12.73 -28.28
CA GLU A 472 -12.46 13.69 -28.68
C GLU A 472 -13.31 14.08 -27.47
N THR A 473 -13.71 13.10 -26.65
CA THR A 473 -14.41 13.35 -25.38
C THR A 473 -13.57 14.20 -24.43
N ALA A 474 -12.26 13.98 -24.37
CA ALA A 474 -11.35 14.81 -23.57
C ALA A 474 -11.30 16.26 -24.07
N TYR A 475 -11.31 16.52 -25.38
CA TYR A 475 -11.38 17.87 -25.92
C TYR A 475 -12.73 18.56 -25.65
N GLU A 476 -13.86 17.85 -25.76
CA GLU A 476 -15.17 18.38 -25.36
C GLU A 476 -15.18 18.76 -23.86
N VAL A 477 -14.62 17.90 -23.00
CA VAL A 477 -14.51 18.15 -21.56
C VAL A 477 -13.59 19.33 -21.28
N MET A 478 -12.38 19.41 -21.86
CA MET A 478 -11.48 20.56 -21.71
C MET A 478 -12.15 21.87 -22.13
N HIS A 479 -12.86 21.86 -23.26
CA HIS A 479 -13.57 23.03 -23.75
C HIS A 479 -14.70 23.46 -22.81
N ASP A 480 -15.55 22.54 -22.36
CA ASP A 480 -16.60 22.84 -21.38
C ASP A 480 -16.03 23.25 -20.00
N VAL A 481 -14.90 22.68 -19.60
CA VAL A 481 -14.19 23.00 -18.35
C VAL A 481 -13.59 24.40 -18.42
N VAL A 482 -12.88 24.80 -19.49
CA VAL A 482 -12.32 26.16 -19.61
C VAL A 482 -13.42 27.22 -19.67
N ASN A 483 -14.49 26.99 -20.44
CA ASN A 483 -15.65 27.90 -20.48
C ASN A 483 -16.35 28.06 -19.10
N ARG A 484 -16.14 27.12 -18.15
CA ARG A 484 -16.68 27.18 -16.78
C ARG A 484 -15.66 27.61 -15.72
N LEU A 485 -14.37 27.35 -15.92
CA LEU A 485 -13.28 27.71 -15.01
C LEU A 485 -12.86 29.17 -15.16
N HIS A 486 -13.11 29.80 -16.33
CA HIS A 486 -12.65 31.17 -16.60
C HIS A 486 -13.16 32.23 -15.61
N SER A 487 -14.12 31.87 -14.76
CA SER A 487 -14.61 32.65 -13.64
C SER A 487 -13.73 32.66 -12.37
N LEU A 488 -12.83 31.68 -12.14
CA LEU A 488 -12.28 31.33 -10.81
C LEU A 488 -10.85 30.75 -10.85
N SER A 489 -10.09 30.86 -9.74
CA SER A 489 -8.62 30.80 -9.77
C SER A 489 -7.95 29.74 -8.88
N ASN A 490 -7.53 28.64 -9.51
CA ASN A 490 -6.31 27.85 -9.31
C ASN A 490 -5.93 27.20 -7.96
N ASN A 491 -6.54 27.54 -6.82
CA ASN A 491 -5.86 27.31 -5.54
C ASN A 491 -6.09 25.93 -4.89
N GLU A 492 -7.03 25.10 -5.37
CA GLU A 492 -7.78 24.21 -4.44
C GLU A 492 -8.03 22.73 -4.84
N ARG A 493 -7.12 21.85 -4.34
CA ARG A 493 -7.17 20.38 -4.03
C ARG A 493 -6.20 20.16 -2.82
N LYS A 494 -6.26 19.16 -1.90
CA LYS A 494 -7.03 17.90 -1.77
C LYS A 494 -7.01 17.32 -0.31
N LEU A 495 -8.17 16.96 0.27
CA LEU A 495 -8.49 16.24 1.54
C LEU A 495 -9.90 15.59 1.35
N ARG A 496 -10.63 15.16 2.40
CA ARG A 496 -12.01 14.63 2.31
C ARG A 496 -12.96 15.08 3.45
N PHE A 497 -14.22 15.27 3.08
CA PHE A 497 -15.37 15.78 3.86
C PHE A 497 -16.65 15.26 3.17
N GLN A 498 -17.85 15.45 3.73
CA GLN A 498 -19.11 14.98 3.13
C GLN A 498 -20.08 16.09 2.75
N LEU A 499 -21.14 15.69 2.04
CA LEU A 499 -21.95 16.52 1.16
C LEU A 499 -23.43 16.26 1.37
N ILE A 500 -24.19 17.32 1.71
CA ILE A 500 -25.64 17.25 1.91
C ILE A 500 -26.26 18.57 1.43
N ILE A 501 -27.32 18.50 0.64
CA ILE A 501 -28.29 19.58 0.41
C ILE A 501 -29.57 19.19 1.14
N GLN A 502 -30.16 20.11 1.91
CA GLN A 502 -31.55 19.97 2.33
C GLN A 502 -32.46 20.75 1.37
N PRO A 503 -33.51 20.13 0.80
CA PRO A 503 -34.50 20.86 0.01
C PRO A 503 -35.45 21.65 0.90
N GLU A 504 -35.82 22.84 0.41
CA GLU A 504 -36.91 23.72 0.87
C GLU A 504 -36.78 24.42 2.25
N ARG A 505 -36.56 25.75 2.19
CA ARG A 505 -37.44 26.74 2.86
C ARG A 505 -37.22 28.18 2.38
N ALA A 506 -38.03 28.66 1.43
CA ALA A 506 -38.36 30.08 1.24
C ALA A 506 -39.51 30.30 0.25
N ALA A 507 -40.73 30.49 0.76
CA ALA A 507 -41.74 31.36 0.15
C ALA A 507 -41.83 32.62 1.03
N ASP A 508 -42.19 33.82 0.56
CA ASP A 508 -42.83 34.20 -0.71
C ASP A 508 -42.13 35.41 -1.37
N SER A 509 -42.13 35.48 -2.71
CA SER A 509 -42.98 36.45 -3.45
C SER A 509 -42.60 36.62 -4.93
N PHE A 510 -43.62 36.78 -5.78
CA PHE A 510 -43.59 37.24 -7.19
C PHE A 510 -42.62 36.58 -8.20
N GLY A 511 -43.03 35.41 -8.71
CA GLY A 511 -43.01 35.12 -10.16
C GLY A 511 -41.69 34.62 -10.78
N SER A 512 -41.77 33.56 -11.59
CA SER A 512 -40.66 32.86 -12.30
C SER A 512 -39.61 32.16 -11.42
N VAL A 513 -39.58 32.44 -10.11
CA VAL A 513 -38.58 31.94 -9.15
C VAL A 513 -38.49 30.41 -9.10
N GLU A 514 -39.60 29.66 -9.24
CA GLU A 514 -39.58 28.18 -9.24
C GLU A 514 -38.60 27.60 -10.26
N SER A 515 -38.57 28.14 -11.48
CA SER A 515 -37.63 27.70 -12.53
C SER A 515 -36.18 28.02 -12.22
N ILE A 516 -35.93 29.06 -11.42
CA ILE A 516 -34.59 29.45 -10.97
C ILE A 516 -34.17 28.60 -9.76
N HIS A 517 -35.08 28.30 -8.82
CA HIS A 517 -34.80 27.42 -7.69
C HIS A 517 -34.61 25.96 -8.11
N SER A 518 -35.43 25.42 -9.04
CA SER A 518 -35.18 24.13 -9.69
C SER A 518 -33.77 24.08 -10.28
N ARG A 519 -33.41 25.09 -11.08
CA ARG A 519 -32.14 25.13 -11.81
C ARG A 519 -30.94 25.46 -10.93
N VAL A 520 -31.12 26.19 -9.83
CA VAL A 520 -30.11 26.34 -8.76
C VAL A 520 -29.90 24.99 -8.07
N ASN A 521 -30.96 24.29 -7.67
CA ASN A 521 -30.86 22.99 -7.00
C ASN A 521 -30.20 21.93 -7.91
N GLU A 522 -30.60 21.83 -9.19
CA GLU A 522 -29.92 21.02 -10.21
C GLU A 522 -28.42 21.34 -10.31
N VAL A 523 -28.06 22.62 -10.19
CA VAL A 523 -26.68 23.07 -10.26
C VAL A 523 -25.93 22.77 -8.96
N ILE A 524 -26.48 22.98 -7.76
CA ILE A 524 -25.80 22.57 -6.51
C ILE A 524 -25.63 21.04 -6.49
N GLN A 525 -26.60 20.26 -6.97
CA GLN A 525 -26.50 18.80 -7.14
C GLN A 525 -25.42 18.39 -8.18
N GLN A 526 -25.25 19.15 -9.28
CA GLN A 526 -24.11 19.00 -10.18
C GLN A 526 -22.78 19.24 -9.43
N GLY A 527 -22.73 20.20 -8.51
CA GLY A 527 -21.57 20.47 -7.66
C GLY A 527 -21.25 19.29 -6.75
N ILE A 528 -22.25 18.78 -6.02
CA ILE A 528 -22.11 17.59 -5.17
C ILE A 528 -21.57 16.41 -5.98
N SER A 529 -22.15 16.10 -7.14
CA SER A 529 -21.70 14.94 -7.92
C SER A 529 -20.30 15.09 -8.53
N LEU A 530 -19.78 16.32 -8.69
CA LEU A 530 -18.37 16.53 -9.02
C LEU A 530 -17.49 16.30 -7.77
N GLN A 531 -17.91 16.83 -6.64
CA GLN A 531 -17.17 16.75 -5.38
C GLN A 531 -17.06 15.32 -4.82
N GLU A 532 -18.14 14.52 -4.90
CA GLU A 532 -18.12 13.09 -4.56
C GLU A 532 -17.09 12.29 -5.38
N ARG A 533 -16.87 12.68 -6.64
CA ARG A 533 -15.91 12.06 -7.56
C ARG A 533 -14.47 12.54 -7.33
N GLY A 534 -14.24 13.44 -6.37
CA GLY A 534 -12.94 14.07 -6.13
C GLY A 534 -12.64 15.29 -7.00
N ASP A 535 -13.62 15.81 -7.74
CA ASP A 535 -13.44 16.96 -8.63
C ASP A 535 -13.78 18.29 -7.92
N TYR A 536 -13.01 18.59 -6.88
CA TYR A 536 -13.30 19.67 -5.93
C TYR A 536 -13.37 21.04 -6.60
N THR A 537 -12.42 21.42 -7.45
CA THR A 537 -12.49 22.69 -8.19
C THR A 537 -13.68 22.74 -9.15
N GLY A 538 -14.11 21.61 -9.71
CA GLY A 538 -15.32 21.52 -10.55
C GLY A 538 -16.59 21.84 -9.76
N ALA A 539 -16.67 21.36 -8.52
CA ALA A 539 -17.74 21.67 -7.58
C ALA A 539 -17.67 23.11 -7.04
N GLU A 540 -16.48 23.58 -6.69
CA GLU A 540 -16.18 24.97 -6.28
C GLU A 540 -16.71 25.97 -7.32
N ASN A 541 -16.42 25.75 -8.60
CA ASN A 541 -16.95 26.53 -9.72
C ASN A 541 -18.47 26.59 -9.74
N VAL A 542 -19.09 25.46 -9.44
CA VAL A 542 -20.54 25.27 -9.51
C VAL A 542 -21.24 25.98 -8.33
N TYR A 543 -20.69 25.91 -7.11
CA TYR A 543 -21.20 26.67 -5.97
C TYR A 543 -20.96 28.17 -6.13
N LEU A 544 -19.79 28.60 -6.61
CA LEU A 544 -19.54 30.02 -6.89
C LEU A 544 -20.36 30.55 -8.07
N ARG A 545 -20.80 29.70 -9.01
CA ARG A 545 -21.81 30.07 -10.01
C ARG A 545 -23.19 30.26 -9.36
N VAL A 546 -23.56 29.45 -8.38
CA VAL A 546 -24.78 29.64 -7.57
C VAL A 546 -24.71 30.93 -6.77
N LEU A 547 -23.57 31.25 -6.13
CA LEU A 547 -23.39 32.53 -5.42
C LEU A 547 -23.41 33.76 -6.35
N ARG A 548 -23.04 33.62 -7.64
CA ARG A 548 -23.21 34.72 -8.62
C ARG A 548 -24.67 34.94 -9.01
N ALA A 549 -25.49 33.89 -8.99
CA ALA A 549 -26.94 33.99 -9.22
C ALA A 549 -27.73 34.36 -7.95
N SER A 550 -27.23 33.98 -6.78
CA SER A 550 -27.83 34.24 -5.47
C SER A 550 -26.72 34.43 -4.40
N PRO A 551 -26.21 35.66 -4.21
CA PRO A 551 -25.08 35.95 -3.30
C PRO A 551 -25.33 35.63 -1.83
N GLY A 552 -26.59 35.44 -1.42
CA GLY A 552 -27.00 35.02 -0.08
C GLY A 552 -27.34 33.53 0.04
N ASN A 553 -27.08 32.68 -0.95
CA ASN A 553 -27.36 31.25 -0.84
C ASN A 553 -26.38 30.57 0.12
N ALA A 554 -26.82 30.33 1.36
CA ALA A 554 -25.97 29.80 2.41
C ALA A 554 -25.41 28.41 2.10
N ASP A 555 -26.15 27.55 1.38
CA ASP A 555 -25.68 26.23 0.97
C ASP A 555 -24.44 26.32 0.10
N ALA A 556 -24.41 27.19 -0.90
CA ALA A 556 -23.23 27.38 -1.73
C ALA A 556 -22.06 28.02 -0.96
N VAL A 557 -22.30 28.86 0.06
CA VAL A 557 -21.22 29.34 0.95
C VAL A 557 -20.67 28.20 1.82
N HIS A 558 -21.54 27.38 2.40
CA HIS A 558 -21.18 26.21 3.20
C HIS A 558 -20.42 25.18 2.36
N LEU A 559 -20.91 24.89 1.15
CA LEU A 559 -20.32 23.91 0.26
C LEU A 559 -18.94 24.36 -0.25
N LEU A 560 -18.67 25.67 -0.40
CA LEU A 560 -17.29 26.15 -0.55
C LEU A 560 -16.45 25.92 0.71
N GLY A 561 -17.03 26.15 1.88
CA GLY A 561 -16.45 25.70 3.16
C GLY A 561 -16.09 24.20 3.17
N THR A 562 -16.97 23.34 2.64
CA THR A 562 -16.70 21.89 2.50
C THR A 562 -15.52 21.64 1.55
N ILE A 563 -15.40 22.39 0.45
CA ILE A 563 -14.28 22.34 -0.49
C ILE A 563 -12.98 22.75 0.22
N HIS A 564 -12.96 23.87 0.95
CA HIS A 564 -11.78 24.31 1.68
C HIS A 564 -11.31 23.26 2.72
N PHE A 565 -12.21 22.59 3.45
CA PHE A 565 -11.81 21.47 4.30
C PHE A 565 -11.28 20.30 3.47
N GLN A 566 -11.97 19.94 2.38
CA GLN A 566 -11.49 19.01 1.35
C GLN A 566 -10.21 19.46 0.63
N ASN A 567 -9.49 20.47 1.13
CA ASN A 567 -8.25 21.00 0.56
C ASN A 567 -7.16 21.28 1.62
N GLU A 568 -7.30 20.76 2.86
CA GLU A 568 -6.40 21.02 4.01
C GLU A 568 -6.33 22.51 4.43
N ARG A 569 -7.32 23.32 4.00
CA ARG A 569 -7.41 24.76 4.26
C ARG A 569 -8.32 25.05 5.43
N PHE A 570 -8.06 24.41 6.57
CA PHE A 570 -8.95 24.44 7.75
C PHE A 570 -9.36 25.86 8.19
N MET A 571 -8.42 26.82 8.20
CA MET A 571 -8.71 28.24 8.50
C MET A 571 -9.69 28.89 7.52
N LEU A 572 -9.61 28.57 6.23
CA LEU A 572 -10.51 29.12 5.20
C LEU A 572 -11.87 28.39 5.20
N ALA A 573 -11.86 27.10 5.51
CA ALA A 573 -13.08 26.33 5.78
C ALA A 573 -13.84 26.91 6.99
N ILE A 574 -13.13 27.24 8.07
CA ILE A 574 -13.70 27.94 9.23
C ILE A 574 -14.32 29.26 8.79
N GLU A 575 -13.62 30.10 8.00
CA GLU A 575 -14.18 31.39 7.55
C GLU A 575 -15.48 31.21 6.74
N TYR A 576 -15.47 30.37 5.71
CA TYR A 576 -16.63 30.20 4.83
C TYR A 576 -17.80 29.51 5.54
N ILE A 577 -17.56 28.48 6.36
CA ILE A 577 -18.65 27.83 7.09
C ILE A 577 -19.18 28.76 8.20
N THR A 578 -18.33 29.55 8.88
CA THR A 578 -18.78 30.60 9.80
C THR A 578 -19.65 31.64 9.09
N ARG A 579 -19.31 32.01 7.85
CA ARG A 579 -20.13 32.90 7.01
C ARG A 579 -21.45 32.25 6.60
N ALA A 580 -21.48 30.96 6.27
CA ALA A 580 -22.72 30.23 5.99
C ALA A 580 -23.62 30.14 7.24
N VAL A 581 -23.05 29.85 8.41
CA VAL A 581 -23.71 29.93 9.71
C VAL A 581 -24.24 31.34 9.98
N ALA A 582 -23.49 32.40 9.68
CA ALA A 582 -23.97 33.77 9.86
C ALA A 582 -25.14 34.15 8.93
N ILE A 583 -25.23 33.53 7.74
CA ILE A 583 -26.32 33.76 6.78
C ILE A 583 -27.56 32.90 7.11
N SER A 584 -27.38 31.69 7.62
CA SER A 584 -28.47 30.76 7.96
C SER A 584 -28.13 29.93 9.21
N PRO A 585 -28.18 30.54 10.41
CA PRO A 585 -27.66 29.93 11.64
C PRO A 585 -28.47 28.73 12.14
N HIS A 586 -29.60 28.42 11.51
CA HIS A 586 -30.48 27.30 11.84
C HIS A 586 -30.12 26.01 11.06
N VAL A 587 -29.18 26.04 10.12
CA VAL A 587 -28.81 24.86 9.33
C VAL A 587 -27.73 24.05 10.06
N THR A 588 -28.18 23.02 10.77
CA THR A 588 -27.34 22.12 11.60
C THR A 588 -26.06 21.66 10.94
N TRP A 589 -26.14 21.20 9.68
CA TRP A 589 -24.99 20.64 8.96
C TRP A 589 -23.84 21.63 8.80
N TYR A 590 -24.08 22.93 8.82
CA TYR A 590 -23.01 23.91 8.77
C TYR A 590 -22.22 23.90 10.10
N HIS A 591 -22.90 23.83 11.25
CA HIS A 591 -22.27 23.74 12.56
C HIS A 591 -21.49 22.44 12.76
N SER A 592 -22.04 21.28 12.36
CA SER A 592 -21.33 19.99 12.39
C SER A 592 -20.04 20.02 11.56
N ASN A 593 -20.09 20.68 10.40
CA ASN A 593 -18.96 20.79 9.49
C ASN A 593 -17.93 21.84 9.97
N LEU A 594 -18.37 22.94 10.60
CA LEU A 594 -17.48 23.89 11.27
C LEU A 594 -16.72 23.24 12.43
N ALA A 595 -17.42 22.41 13.22
CA ALA A 595 -16.83 21.63 14.30
C ALA A 595 -15.76 20.64 13.82
N LEU A 596 -15.97 19.98 12.66
CA LEU A 596 -14.94 19.16 12.02
C LEU A 596 -13.69 19.99 11.65
N CYS A 597 -13.84 21.22 11.16
CA CYS A 597 -12.70 22.10 10.87
C CYS A 597 -11.88 22.43 12.13
N TYR A 598 -12.54 22.69 13.26
CA TYR A 598 -11.88 22.91 14.55
C TYR A 598 -11.21 21.63 15.09
N MET A 599 -11.87 20.47 14.96
CA MET A 599 -11.32 19.17 15.35
C MET A 599 -10.04 18.83 14.57
N ALA A 600 -9.99 19.15 13.26
CA ALA A 600 -8.80 18.96 12.42
C ALA A 600 -7.65 19.97 12.70
N MET A 601 -7.87 20.93 13.60
CA MET A 601 -6.85 21.86 14.11
C MET A 601 -6.53 21.64 15.60
N ASP A 602 -6.92 20.49 16.17
CA ASP A 602 -6.82 20.16 17.61
C ASP A 602 -7.55 21.14 18.55
N GLN A 603 -8.48 21.96 18.03
CA GLN A 603 -9.25 22.96 18.79
C GLN A 603 -10.49 22.32 19.44
N PHE A 604 -10.27 21.29 20.26
CA PHE A 604 -11.31 20.39 20.76
C PHE A 604 -12.43 21.07 21.56
N GLU A 605 -12.16 22.16 22.30
CA GLU A 605 -13.22 22.87 23.03
C GLU A 605 -14.16 23.64 22.09
N THR A 606 -13.62 24.38 21.11
CA THR A 606 -14.42 25.08 20.10
C THR A 606 -15.14 24.11 19.15
N ALA A 607 -14.55 22.94 18.89
CA ALA A 607 -15.22 21.86 18.17
C ALA A 607 -16.46 21.34 18.94
N LYS A 608 -16.38 21.18 20.27
CA LYS A 608 -17.53 20.79 21.10
C LYS A 608 -18.64 21.84 21.04
N GLU A 609 -18.32 23.12 21.24
CA GLU A 609 -19.30 24.21 21.22
C GLU A 609 -20.10 24.24 19.89
N ALA A 610 -19.42 24.00 18.76
CA ALA A 610 -20.06 23.91 17.46
C ALA A 610 -20.89 22.61 17.26
N PHE A 611 -20.43 21.46 17.77
CA PHE A 611 -21.24 20.22 17.76
C PHE A 611 -22.47 20.31 18.69
N ASP A 612 -22.33 20.90 19.88
CA ASP A 612 -23.43 21.16 20.82
C ASP A 612 -24.45 22.12 20.21
N THR A 613 -24.00 23.14 19.48
CA THR A 613 -24.87 24.05 18.71
C THR A 613 -25.61 23.34 17.59
N ALA A 614 -24.95 22.41 16.89
CA ALA A 614 -25.60 21.56 15.88
C ALA A 614 -26.74 20.72 16.51
N LEU A 615 -26.47 20.03 17.62
CA LEU A 615 -27.44 19.15 18.27
C LEU A 615 -28.63 19.89 18.88
N GLN A 616 -28.46 21.16 19.27
CA GLN A 616 -29.57 22.04 19.68
C GLN A 616 -30.50 22.43 18.51
N LEU A 617 -30.02 22.40 17.28
CA LEU A 617 -30.78 22.75 16.07
C LEU A 617 -31.45 21.53 15.42
N ASP A 618 -30.75 20.39 15.40
CA ASP A 618 -31.31 19.10 15.00
C ASP A 618 -30.71 17.98 15.85
N ALA A 619 -31.55 17.45 16.75
CA ALA A 619 -31.24 16.33 17.63
C ALA A 619 -30.89 15.03 16.89
N SER A 620 -31.23 14.90 15.60
CA SER A 620 -30.98 13.70 14.79
C SER A 620 -29.60 13.66 14.12
N ASN A 621 -28.74 14.67 14.34
CA ASN A 621 -27.47 14.80 13.63
C ASN A 621 -26.42 13.75 14.04
N ARG A 622 -26.46 12.57 13.41
CA ARG A 622 -25.52 11.45 13.63
C ARG A 622 -24.05 11.84 13.62
N MET A 623 -23.65 12.74 12.70
CA MET A 623 -22.26 13.22 12.59
C MET A 623 -21.81 13.93 13.86
N ALA A 624 -22.62 14.86 14.38
CA ALA A 624 -22.32 15.57 15.62
C ALA A 624 -22.31 14.63 16.83
N VAL A 625 -23.29 13.72 16.96
CA VAL A 625 -23.31 12.72 18.05
C VAL A 625 -22.05 11.84 18.02
N SER A 626 -21.68 11.29 16.86
CA SER A 626 -20.52 10.39 16.73
C SER A 626 -19.21 11.12 17.02
N LYS A 627 -18.98 12.30 16.42
CA LYS A 627 -17.70 13.03 16.56
C LYS A 627 -17.53 13.69 17.91
N LEU A 628 -18.61 14.19 18.52
CA LEU A 628 -18.58 14.68 19.90
C LEU A 628 -18.36 13.51 20.90
N GLY A 629 -18.93 12.34 20.62
CA GLY A 629 -18.65 11.09 21.34
C GLY A 629 -17.17 10.69 21.30
N GLU A 630 -16.54 10.73 20.12
CA GLU A 630 -15.10 10.47 19.93
C GLU A 630 -14.19 11.43 20.71
N ILE A 631 -14.51 12.73 20.69
CA ILE A 631 -13.78 13.76 21.46
C ILE A 631 -13.93 13.52 22.96
N TYR A 632 -15.13 13.22 23.46
CA TYR A 632 -15.31 12.92 24.89
C TYR A 632 -14.69 11.57 25.30
N ALA A 633 -14.72 10.54 24.44
CA ALA A 633 -14.15 9.23 24.72
C ALA A 633 -12.62 9.24 24.79
N SER A 634 -11.95 9.95 23.87
CA SER A 634 -10.50 10.17 23.91
C SER A 634 -10.06 10.96 25.15
N GLN A 635 -10.87 11.93 25.59
CA GLN A 635 -10.70 12.63 26.87
C GLN A 635 -11.16 11.81 28.10
N LYS A 636 -11.59 10.54 27.92
CA LYS A 636 -12.09 9.61 28.95
C LYS A 636 -13.29 10.16 29.77
N ALA A 637 -14.01 11.13 29.22
CA ALA A 637 -15.17 11.80 29.83
C ALA A 637 -16.48 11.02 29.56
N PHE A 638 -16.52 9.75 29.97
CA PHE A 638 -17.59 8.82 29.59
C PHE A 638 -19.00 9.26 30.05
N ASP A 639 -19.13 9.98 31.17
CA ASP A 639 -20.42 10.57 31.61
C ASP A 639 -21.00 11.52 30.56
N LYS A 640 -20.15 12.25 29.82
CA LYS A 640 -20.61 13.13 28.73
C LYS A 640 -21.06 12.31 27.52
N VAL A 641 -20.39 11.21 27.20
CA VAL A 641 -20.80 10.29 26.13
C VAL A 641 -22.14 9.63 26.46
N VAL A 642 -22.38 9.23 27.72
CA VAL A 642 -23.69 8.73 28.17
C VAL A 642 -24.76 9.80 27.98
N ASN A 643 -24.58 11.00 28.53
CA ASN A 643 -25.57 12.08 28.43
C ASN A 643 -25.86 12.47 26.97
N LEU A 644 -24.84 12.47 26.12
CA LEU A 644 -24.95 12.73 24.68
C LEU A 644 -25.86 11.72 23.98
N TYR A 645 -25.57 10.42 24.10
CA TYR A 645 -26.38 9.38 23.47
C TYR A 645 -27.74 9.16 24.15
N ALA A 646 -27.88 9.42 25.45
CA ALA A 646 -29.16 9.42 26.16
C ALA A 646 -30.09 10.56 25.70
N THR A 647 -29.53 11.73 25.35
CA THR A 647 -30.31 12.90 24.90
C THR A 647 -30.65 12.82 23.41
N TYR A 648 -29.68 12.39 22.57
CA TYR A 648 -29.77 12.51 21.11
C TYR A 648 -29.79 11.17 20.35
N GLY A 649 -29.43 10.06 20.99
CA GLY A 649 -29.31 8.75 20.34
C GLY A 649 -30.61 8.25 19.72
N GLU A 650 -31.75 8.45 20.39
CA GLU A 650 -33.05 8.07 19.84
C GLU A 650 -33.41 8.87 18.59
N ALA A 651 -33.15 10.18 18.58
CA ALA A 651 -33.44 11.02 17.42
C ALA A 651 -32.50 10.70 16.24
N ALA A 652 -31.22 10.39 16.51
CA ALA A 652 -30.20 10.22 15.49
C ALA A 652 -30.15 8.79 14.89
N TYR A 653 -30.43 7.77 15.69
CA TYR A 653 -30.28 6.35 15.32
C TYR A 653 -31.57 5.51 15.51
N SER A 654 -32.52 5.97 16.33
CA SER A 654 -33.71 5.25 16.83
C SER A 654 -33.41 3.92 17.51
N PHE A 655 -32.90 4.01 18.74
CA PHE A 655 -32.66 2.86 19.61
C PHE A 655 -33.95 2.15 20.07
N SER A 656 -35.11 2.79 19.92
CA SER A 656 -36.44 2.17 20.11
C SER A 656 -36.92 1.31 18.93
N GLY A 657 -36.16 1.25 17.82
CA GLY A 657 -36.43 0.38 16.69
C GLY A 657 -37.43 0.92 15.66
N GLN A 658 -37.56 2.25 15.51
CA GLN A 658 -38.27 2.82 14.36
C GLN A 658 -37.41 2.70 13.08
N PRO A 659 -38.03 2.73 11.87
CA PRO A 659 -37.28 2.71 10.62
C PRO A 659 -36.30 3.89 10.52
N THR A 660 -35.00 3.58 10.48
CA THR A 660 -33.91 4.55 10.45
C THR A 660 -33.20 4.59 9.08
N SER A 661 -32.57 5.73 8.78
CA SER A 661 -31.75 5.92 7.58
C SER A 661 -30.26 5.63 7.81
N ALA A 662 -29.89 5.19 9.01
CA ALA A 662 -28.51 4.85 9.36
C ALA A 662 -28.07 3.53 8.69
N SER A 663 -26.84 3.50 8.20
CA SER A 663 -26.19 2.27 7.73
C SER A 663 -25.89 1.32 8.89
N GLN A 664 -25.69 0.03 8.59
CA GLN A 664 -25.31 -0.96 9.60
C GLN A 664 -24.01 -0.58 10.34
N ASP A 665 -23.03 0.06 9.67
CA ASP A 665 -21.81 0.52 10.32
C ASP A 665 -22.00 1.75 11.22
N GLU A 666 -22.87 2.71 10.85
CA GLU A 666 -23.25 3.82 11.73
C GLU A 666 -23.96 3.30 13.00
N MET A 667 -24.93 2.39 12.84
CA MET A 667 -25.64 1.77 13.97
C MET A 667 -24.68 0.95 14.84
N ARG A 668 -23.82 0.13 14.22
CA ARG A 668 -22.76 -0.63 14.90
C ARG A 668 -21.91 0.29 15.77
N GLN A 669 -21.43 1.40 15.22
CA GLN A 669 -20.56 2.31 15.97
C GLN A 669 -21.31 3.03 17.10
N ALA A 670 -22.51 3.57 16.84
CA ALA A 670 -23.29 4.30 17.83
C ALA A 670 -23.67 3.45 19.05
N TYR A 671 -24.17 2.22 18.84
CA TYR A 671 -24.47 1.30 19.92
C TYR A 671 -23.21 0.87 20.69
N MET A 672 -22.07 0.69 20.00
CA MET A 672 -20.79 0.35 20.64
C MET A 672 -20.25 1.49 21.51
N ASP A 673 -20.30 2.74 21.03
CA ASP A 673 -19.83 3.92 21.76
C ASP A 673 -20.69 4.15 23.02
N TYR A 674 -22.02 4.09 22.87
CA TYR A 674 -22.96 4.34 23.97
C TYR A 674 -22.92 3.23 25.03
N SER A 675 -22.93 1.96 24.63
CA SER A 675 -22.86 0.83 25.57
C SER A 675 -21.53 0.79 26.32
N ASN A 676 -20.40 1.08 25.65
CA ASN A 676 -19.11 1.24 26.31
C ASN A 676 -19.13 2.43 27.29
N ALA A 677 -19.71 3.58 26.94
CA ALA A 677 -19.80 4.71 27.85
C ALA A 677 -20.65 4.43 29.10
N LEU A 678 -21.82 3.79 28.93
CA LEU A 678 -22.64 3.31 30.05
C LEU A 678 -21.85 2.31 30.91
N ASP A 679 -21.09 1.40 30.30
CA ASP A 679 -20.26 0.43 31.01
C ASP A 679 -19.11 1.07 31.82
N LYS A 680 -18.44 2.09 31.26
CA LYS A 680 -17.35 2.83 31.94
C LYS A 680 -17.83 3.74 33.07
N THR A 681 -19.10 4.16 33.03
CA THR A 681 -19.75 4.96 34.09
C THR A 681 -20.45 4.09 35.15
N GLY A 682 -20.36 2.76 35.03
CA GLY A 682 -20.94 1.80 35.98
C GLY A 682 -22.39 1.40 35.68
N GLN A 683 -23.02 1.99 34.66
CA GLN A 683 -24.39 1.73 34.20
C GLN A 683 -24.47 0.48 33.31
N SER A 684 -23.69 -0.57 33.64
CA SER A 684 -23.51 -1.78 32.83
C SER A 684 -24.83 -2.55 32.58
N LEU A 685 -25.82 -2.43 33.48
CA LEU A 685 -27.15 -3.03 33.30
C LEU A 685 -27.95 -2.34 32.18
N GLU A 686 -27.87 -1.01 32.07
CA GLU A 686 -28.52 -0.23 31.02
C GLU A 686 -27.80 -0.43 29.68
N ALA A 687 -26.45 -0.50 29.70
CA ALA A 687 -25.64 -0.90 28.54
C ALA A 687 -26.06 -2.26 27.98
N THR A 688 -26.39 -3.20 28.87
CA THR A 688 -26.85 -4.55 28.53
C THR A 688 -28.26 -4.53 27.93
N GLN A 689 -29.19 -3.76 28.51
CA GLN A 689 -30.56 -3.61 27.98
C GLN A 689 -30.55 -2.96 26.59
N LEU A 690 -29.73 -1.93 26.40
CA LEU A 690 -29.49 -1.27 25.12
C LEU A 690 -29.01 -2.25 24.05
N LEU A 691 -27.92 -3.00 24.32
CA LEU A 691 -27.41 -3.96 23.34
C LEU A 691 -28.34 -5.16 23.12
N GLN A 692 -29.13 -5.56 24.12
CA GLN A 692 -30.14 -6.61 23.93
C GLN A 692 -31.21 -6.17 22.91
N ALA A 693 -31.77 -4.97 23.09
CA ALA A 693 -32.70 -4.40 22.11
C ALA A 693 -32.06 -4.22 20.72
N ALA A 694 -30.81 -3.76 20.67
CA ALA A 694 -30.06 -3.58 19.42
C ALA A 694 -29.85 -4.91 18.66
N VAL A 695 -29.62 -6.01 19.37
CA VAL A 695 -29.42 -7.36 18.81
C VAL A 695 -30.74 -7.98 18.32
N GLU A 696 -31.86 -7.65 18.94
CA GLU A 696 -33.19 -8.03 18.48
C GLU A 696 -33.61 -7.22 17.23
N GLN A 697 -33.24 -5.93 17.16
CA GLN A 697 -33.52 -5.04 16.01
C GLN A 697 -32.58 -5.27 14.81
N HIS A 698 -31.31 -5.62 15.05
CA HIS A 698 -30.27 -5.72 14.03
C HIS A 698 -29.48 -7.03 14.12
N PRO A 699 -30.13 -8.20 13.92
CA PRO A 699 -29.53 -9.51 14.15
C PRO A 699 -28.28 -9.81 13.28
N ASP A 700 -28.16 -9.15 12.13
CA ASP A 700 -27.04 -9.30 11.20
C ASP A 700 -25.75 -8.56 11.65
N ILE A 701 -25.84 -7.62 12.60
CA ILE A 701 -24.68 -6.87 13.10
C ILE A 701 -24.04 -7.65 14.25
N PHE A 702 -23.31 -8.71 13.89
CA PHE A 702 -22.77 -9.70 14.83
C PHE A 702 -21.95 -9.07 15.98
N GLN A 703 -21.31 -7.92 15.76
CA GLN A 703 -20.50 -7.23 16.77
C GLN A 703 -21.32 -6.73 17.96
N LEU A 704 -22.59 -6.35 17.74
CA LEU A 704 -23.50 -5.95 18.82
C LEU A 704 -23.80 -7.13 19.74
N ARG A 705 -23.99 -8.32 19.17
CA ARG A 705 -24.20 -9.57 19.91
C ARG A 705 -22.95 -9.99 20.68
N TYR A 706 -21.77 -9.87 20.05
CA TYR A 706 -20.52 -10.14 20.73
C TYR A 706 -20.33 -9.25 21.97
N SER A 707 -20.57 -7.94 21.83
CA SER A 707 -20.43 -6.97 22.94
C SER A 707 -21.52 -7.07 24.00
N LEU A 708 -22.76 -7.44 23.64
CA LEU A 708 -23.79 -7.83 24.61
C LEU A 708 -23.27 -8.96 25.51
N GLY A 709 -22.60 -9.94 24.92
CA GLY A 709 -21.99 -11.04 25.66
C GLY A 709 -20.87 -10.60 26.62
N VAL A 710 -20.02 -9.64 26.19
CA VAL A 710 -18.99 -9.03 27.06
C VAL A 710 -19.63 -8.34 28.28
N LEU A 711 -20.77 -7.64 28.10
CA LEU A 711 -21.47 -6.98 29.21
C LEU A 711 -22.15 -7.97 30.16
N TYR A 712 -22.81 -9.02 29.63
CA TYR A 712 -23.32 -10.11 30.46
C TYR A 712 -22.20 -10.78 31.27
N ASN A 713 -21.04 -11.06 30.66
CA ASN A 713 -19.87 -11.60 31.36
C ASN A 713 -19.37 -10.65 32.48
N LYS A 714 -19.39 -9.33 32.27
CA LYS A 714 -19.05 -8.34 33.31
C LYS A 714 -20.09 -8.26 34.44
N LEU A 715 -21.36 -8.54 34.15
CA LEU A 715 -22.47 -8.64 35.11
C LEU A 715 -22.56 -10.01 35.83
N GLU A 716 -21.51 -10.83 35.76
CA GLU A 716 -21.45 -12.22 36.25
C GLU A 716 -22.48 -13.18 35.63
N LYS A 717 -23.14 -12.79 34.53
CA LYS A 717 -24.06 -13.60 33.73
C LYS A 717 -23.31 -14.39 32.65
N TYR A 718 -22.38 -15.23 33.11
CA TYR A 718 -21.40 -15.86 32.25
C TYR A 718 -22.01 -16.82 31.23
N ASP A 719 -23.09 -17.53 31.57
CA ASP A 719 -23.72 -18.46 30.61
C ASP A 719 -24.48 -17.71 29.51
N GLU A 720 -25.28 -16.70 29.85
CA GLU A 720 -25.92 -15.85 28.85
C GLU A 720 -24.88 -15.10 27.99
N GLY A 721 -23.81 -14.61 28.60
CA GLY A 721 -22.78 -13.84 27.91
C GLY A 721 -21.94 -14.66 26.93
N ASN A 722 -21.54 -15.86 27.33
CA ASN A 722 -20.90 -16.81 26.43
C ASN A 722 -21.82 -17.20 25.28
N GLN A 723 -23.10 -17.53 25.52
CA GLN A 723 -24.02 -17.91 24.44
C GLN A 723 -24.12 -16.81 23.37
N GLN A 724 -24.20 -15.52 23.76
CA GLN A 724 -24.22 -14.42 22.79
C GLN A 724 -22.92 -14.34 21.97
N GLN A 725 -21.75 -14.53 22.61
CA GLN A 725 -20.46 -14.54 21.89
C GLN A 725 -20.35 -15.75 20.95
N PHE A 726 -20.80 -16.93 21.38
CA PHE A 726 -20.78 -18.18 20.61
C PHE A 726 -21.68 -18.05 19.37
N ASP A 727 -22.89 -17.51 19.53
CA ASP A 727 -23.82 -17.19 18.44
C ASP A 727 -23.21 -16.16 17.45
N ALA A 728 -22.53 -15.13 17.98
CA ALA A 728 -21.90 -14.08 17.17
C ALA A 728 -20.73 -14.60 16.30
N VAL A 729 -19.82 -15.41 16.86
CA VAL A 729 -18.72 -16.01 16.08
C VAL A 729 -19.26 -17.02 15.06
N VAL A 730 -20.30 -17.79 15.40
CA VAL A 730 -20.96 -18.74 14.49
C VAL A 730 -21.62 -18.04 13.31
N ALA A 731 -22.33 -16.93 13.55
CA ALA A 731 -22.99 -16.17 12.50
C ALA A 731 -21.97 -15.47 11.57
N GLN A 732 -20.94 -14.83 12.14
CA GLN A 732 -19.86 -14.22 11.35
C GLN A 732 -19.10 -15.28 10.52
N ALA A 733 -18.81 -16.45 11.09
CA ALA A 733 -18.12 -17.52 10.38
C ALA A 733 -18.91 -18.06 9.18
N ARG A 734 -20.23 -18.23 9.31
CA ARG A 734 -21.10 -18.57 8.16
C ARG A 734 -21.02 -17.52 7.07
N TYR A 735 -21.19 -16.25 7.44
CA TYR A 735 -21.12 -15.14 6.50
C TYR A 735 -19.77 -15.06 5.76
N LEU A 736 -18.66 -15.21 6.49
CA LEU A 736 -17.31 -15.23 5.91
C LEU A 736 -17.09 -16.46 5.00
N PHE A 737 -17.57 -17.64 5.39
CA PHE A 737 -17.48 -18.83 4.54
C PHE A 737 -18.33 -18.72 3.28
N GLU A 738 -19.58 -18.25 3.39
CA GLU A 738 -20.48 -18.12 2.25
C GLU A 738 -20.07 -17.00 1.27
N THR A 739 -19.49 -15.90 1.76
CA THR A 739 -19.02 -14.80 0.91
C THR A 739 -17.63 -15.04 0.31
N GLN A 740 -16.70 -15.64 1.08
CA GLN A 740 -15.28 -15.78 0.70
C GLN A 740 -14.82 -17.24 0.69
N GLY A 741 -15.03 -17.96 1.80
CA GLY A 741 -14.45 -19.30 2.04
C GLY A 741 -14.81 -20.39 1.05
N ARG A 742 -16.07 -20.46 0.60
CA ARG A 742 -16.59 -21.52 -0.28
C ARG A 742 -15.92 -21.60 -1.64
N HIS A 743 -15.23 -20.53 -2.05
CA HIS A 743 -14.49 -20.45 -3.32
C HIS A 743 -13.01 -20.85 -3.19
N PHE A 744 -12.52 -21.07 -1.96
CA PHE A 744 -11.15 -21.50 -1.69
C PHE A 744 -11.00 -23.01 -1.87
N ILE A 745 -10.10 -23.43 -2.77
CA ILE A 745 -9.90 -24.85 -3.10
C ILE A 745 -8.89 -25.46 -2.12
N LYS A 746 -9.39 -26.15 -1.08
CA LYS A 746 -8.57 -26.94 -0.14
C LYS A 746 -8.01 -28.20 -0.79
N ILE A 747 -6.95 -28.74 -0.21
CA ILE A 747 -6.42 -30.07 -0.57
C ILE A 747 -7.42 -31.13 -0.07
N PRO A 748 -7.84 -32.11 -0.91
CA PRO A 748 -8.70 -33.21 -0.47
C PRO A 748 -8.10 -33.97 0.71
N ARG A 749 -8.94 -34.33 1.68
CA ARG A 749 -8.53 -35.13 2.85
C ARG A 749 -8.45 -36.61 2.46
N PRO A 750 -7.43 -37.36 2.92
CA PRO A 750 -7.35 -38.80 2.72
C PRO A 750 -8.23 -39.55 3.72
N ASP A 751 -9.12 -40.42 3.24
CA ASP A 751 -10.13 -41.18 4.03
C ASP A 751 -9.55 -42.04 5.18
N HIS A 752 -8.22 -42.23 5.23
CA HIS A 752 -7.54 -43.10 6.18
C HIS A 752 -6.86 -42.36 7.35
N LYS A 753 -6.77 -41.02 7.33
CA LYS A 753 -6.15 -40.22 8.41
C LYS A 753 -7.21 -39.54 9.28
N VAL A 754 -6.97 -39.51 10.60
CA VAL A 754 -7.82 -38.78 11.56
C VAL A 754 -7.53 -37.28 11.45
N VAL A 755 -8.57 -36.47 11.35
CA VAL A 755 -8.46 -35.03 11.03
C VAL A 755 -8.44 -34.18 12.31
N ILE A 756 -7.39 -33.37 12.48
CA ILE A 756 -7.27 -32.37 13.54
C ILE A 756 -7.29 -30.97 12.91
N ALA A 757 -8.32 -30.18 13.22
CA ALA A 757 -8.43 -28.78 12.82
C ALA A 757 -8.13 -27.85 14.02
N PHE A 758 -7.02 -27.11 13.96
CA PHE A 758 -6.76 -25.98 14.85
C PHE A 758 -7.40 -24.71 14.28
N TYR A 759 -8.16 -24.00 15.11
CA TYR A 759 -8.76 -22.71 14.73
C TYR A 759 -8.16 -21.59 15.61
N CYS A 760 -7.52 -20.64 14.94
CA CYS A 760 -6.59 -19.66 15.51
C CYS A 760 -6.88 -18.23 14.99
N HIS A 761 -8.15 -17.84 14.98
CA HIS A 761 -8.59 -16.48 14.65
C HIS A 761 -9.83 -16.11 15.46
N GLU A 762 -9.67 -15.26 16.48
CA GLU A 762 -10.66 -15.05 17.53
C GLU A 762 -11.38 -13.70 17.38
N TYR A 763 -12.19 -13.54 16.32
CA TYR A 763 -13.11 -12.41 16.15
C TYR A 763 -12.40 -11.04 16.28
N ASP A 764 -11.51 -10.76 15.33
CA ASP A 764 -10.65 -9.56 15.27
C ASP A 764 -9.61 -9.37 16.41
N GLN A 765 -9.50 -10.30 17.38
CA GLN A 765 -8.56 -10.21 18.52
C GLN A 765 -7.13 -10.68 18.22
N SER A 766 -6.65 -10.57 16.98
CA SER A 766 -5.34 -11.10 16.61
C SER A 766 -4.17 -10.29 17.19
N TRP A 767 -3.25 -11.00 17.87
CA TRP A 767 -1.99 -10.45 18.38
C TRP A 767 -0.86 -10.37 17.33
N TRP A 768 -1.01 -11.08 16.22
CA TRP A 768 -0.06 -11.14 15.11
C TRP A 768 -0.81 -11.15 13.77
N GLY A 769 -0.53 -10.19 12.88
CA GLY A 769 -1.05 -10.24 11.51
C GLY A 769 -0.23 -11.18 10.63
N GLN A 770 -0.89 -11.91 9.72
CA GLN A 770 -0.29 -12.73 8.66
C GLN A 770 0.85 -13.66 9.11
N TRP A 771 0.53 -14.57 10.05
CA TRP A 771 1.50 -15.45 10.71
C TRP A 771 1.38 -16.93 10.32
N GLY A 772 2.52 -17.61 10.19
CA GLY A 772 2.57 -19.02 9.82
C GLY A 772 3.99 -19.63 9.90
N PRO A 773 4.19 -20.81 9.28
CA PRO A 773 5.49 -21.48 9.21
C PRO A 773 6.65 -20.60 8.72
N SER A 774 6.39 -19.66 7.81
CA SER A 774 7.37 -18.70 7.28
C SER A 774 7.84 -17.68 8.32
N SER A 775 6.97 -17.26 9.24
CA SER A 775 7.23 -16.22 10.25
C SER A 775 8.34 -16.60 11.24
N LEU A 776 8.66 -17.89 11.38
CA LEU A 776 9.85 -18.36 12.12
C LEU A 776 11.17 -17.77 11.59
N LYS A 777 11.19 -17.28 10.33
CA LYS A 777 12.32 -16.61 9.67
C LYS A 777 12.45 -15.11 9.99
N THR A 778 11.41 -14.49 10.55
CA THR A 778 11.37 -13.07 10.94
C THR A 778 11.29 -12.88 12.46
N GLY A 779 10.68 -13.83 13.15
CA GLY A 779 10.30 -13.74 14.56
C GLY A 779 8.79 -13.93 14.69
N LEU A 780 8.38 -14.71 15.70
CA LEU A 780 6.99 -15.12 15.93
C LEU A 780 6.71 -15.18 17.43
N GLY A 781 5.45 -14.99 17.83
CA GLY A 781 5.01 -15.14 19.23
C GLY A 781 5.13 -16.58 19.72
N GLY A 782 5.23 -16.78 21.04
CA GLY A 782 5.42 -18.12 21.62
C GLY A 782 4.19 -19.02 21.47
N SER A 783 3.01 -18.48 21.68
CA SER A 783 1.72 -19.17 21.48
C SER A 783 1.53 -19.61 20.03
N GLU A 784 1.98 -18.78 19.10
CA GLU A 784 1.92 -18.95 17.65
C GLU A 784 2.98 -19.98 17.18
N GLU A 785 4.21 -19.90 17.72
CA GLU A 785 5.25 -20.92 17.56
C GLU A 785 4.77 -22.31 18.02
N ALA A 786 4.02 -22.38 19.13
CA ALA A 786 3.48 -23.63 19.65
C ALA A 786 2.55 -24.32 18.64
N VAL A 787 1.63 -23.59 17.99
CA VAL A 787 0.76 -24.14 16.93
C VAL A 787 1.60 -24.67 15.77
N VAL A 788 2.62 -23.91 15.34
CA VAL A 788 3.50 -24.31 14.22
C VAL A 788 4.25 -25.62 14.48
N PHE A 789 4.79 -25.82 15.69
CA PHE A 789 5.54 -27.05 16.00
C PHE A 789 4.67 -28.22 16.46
N LEU A 790 3.63 -28.00 17.26
CA LEU A 790 2.72 -29.07 17.66
C LEU A 790 2.01 -29.69 16.44
N SER A 791 1.60 -28.87 15.47
CA SER A 791 0.98 -29.36 14.23
C SER A 791 1.91 -30.28 13.42
N ARG A 792 3.21 -29.97 13.38
CA ARG A 792 4.24 -30.81 12.73
C ARG A 792 4.44 -32.13 13.46
N GLU A 793 4.52 -32.12 14.80
CA GLU A 793 4.71 -33.35 15.56
C GLU A 793 3.45 -34.22 15.62
N LEU A 794 2.24 -33.64 15.56
CA LEU A 794 1.00 -34.40 15.41
C LEU A 794 0.88 -35.03 14.02
N GLN A 795 1.25 -34.32 12.95
CA GLN A 795 1.29 -34.92 11.60
C GLN A 795 2.18 -36.18 11.58
N LYS A 796 3.38 -36.13 12.20
CA LYS A 796 4.29 -37.30 12.30
C LYS A 796 3.71 -38.49 13.08
N LEU A 797 2.63 -38.30 13.83
CA LEU A 797 1.89 -39.37 14.52
C LEU A 797 0.70 -39.90 13.68
N GLY A 798 0.61 -39.51 12.40
CA GLY A 798 -0.37 -40.01 11.43
C GLY A 798 -1.66 -39.17 11.31
N TYR A 799 -1.74 -38.02 11.99
CA TYR A 799 -2.88 -37.12 11.87
C TYR A 799 -2.83 -36.28 10.60
N TRP A 800 -3.99 -36.06 9.96
CA TRP A 800 -4.12 -34.98 8.98
C TRP A 800 -4.42 -33.69 9.75
N VAL A 801 -3.45 -32.77 9.79
CA VAL A 801 -3.54 -31.55 10.59
C VAL A 801 -3.83 -30.35 9.69
N GLU A 802 -4.85 -29.57 10.04
CA GLU A 802 -5.24 -28.32 9.37
C GLU A 802 -5.18 -27.18 10.39
N VAL A 803 -4.65 -26.02 9.98
CA VAL A 803 -4.58 -24.80 10.80
C VAL A 803 -5.32 -23.69 10.06
N TYR A 804 -6.33 -23.13 10.71
CA TYR A 804 -7.20 -22.08 10.20
C TYR A 804 -6.92 -20.78 10.97
N GLY A 805 -6.37 -19.77 10.31
CA GLY A 805 -5.94 -18.52 10.96
C GLY A 805 -5.84 -17.35 9.99
N ASP A 806 -4.86 -16.47 10.19
CA ASP A 806 -4.47 -15.49 9.16
C ASP A 806 -3.02 -15.78 8.75
N PRO A 807 -2.76 -16.75 7.85
CA PRO A 807 -1.42 -17.02 7.35
C PRO A 807 -1.00 -16.07 6.22
N SER A 808 0.30 -15.90 6.02
CA SER A 808 0.83 -15.21 4.84
C SER A 808 0.56 -16.03 3.57
N THR A 809 0.43 -15.40 2.40
CA THR A 809 0.08 -16.09 1.14
C THR A 809 1.10 -17.15 0.69
N GLN A 810 2.35 -17.04 1.14
CA GLN A 810 3.42 -18.04 0.93
C GLN A 810 3.33 -19.26 1.87
N ASP A 811 2.51 -19.20 2.92
CA ASP A 811 2.21 -20.32 3.82
C ASP A 811 0.92 -21.07 3.43
N PHE A 812 0.10 -20.51 2.52
CA PHE A 812 -1.13 -21.15 2.05
C PHE A 812 -0.85 -22.54 1.48
N SER A 813 -1.49 -23.58 2.02
CA SER A 813 -1.43 -24.93 1.46
C SER A 813 -2.31 -25.00 0.20
N THR A 814 -1.71 -25.39 -0.92
CA THR A 814 -2.39 -25.43 -2.24
C THR A 814 -2.40 -26.84 -2.82
N LEU A 815 -3.13 -27.08 -3.92
CA LEU A 815 -3.18 -28.39 -4.58
C LEU A 815 -1.81 -28.91 -5.06
N ASP A 816 -0.80 -28.06 -5.18
CA ASP A 816 0.58 -28.47 -5.50
C ASP A 816 1.30 -29.13 -4.30
N ASP A 817 0.80 -28.98 -3.06
CA ASP A 817 1.32 -29.64 -1.84
C ASP A 817 0.81 -31.08 -1.67
N ALA A 818 0.96 -31.91 -2.70
CA ALA A 818 0.54 -33.32 -2.77
C ALA A 818 1.20 -34.28 -1.77
N ASP A 819 2.01 -33.75 -0.84
CA ASP A 819 2.64 -34.47 0.26
C ASP A 819 1.65 -34.56 1.44
N GLU A 820 1.10 -35.74 1.71
CA GLU A 820 0.15 -35.98 2.82
C GLU A 820 0.78 -35.84 4.22
N ASP A 821 2.10 -35.70 4.31
CA ASP A 821 2.86 -35.64 5.56
C ASP A 821 3.37 -34.21 5.87
N LYS A 822 2.50 -33.23 5.59
CA LYS A 822 2.62 -31.83 6.03
C LYS A 822 1.32 -31.34 6.68
N ALA A 823 1.45 -30.58 7.77
CA ALA A 823 0.32 -29.82 8.33
C ALA A 823 -0.10 -28.70 7.37
N ARG A 824 -1.42 -28.53 7.18
CA ARG A 824 -2.02 -27.56 6.25
C ARG A 824 -2.28 -26.22 6.92
N TRP A 825 -2.21 -25.15 6.13
CA TRP A 825 -2.43 -23.78 6.57
C TRP A 825 -3.40 -23.09 5.61
N TYR A 826 -4.52 -22.63 6.15
CA TYR A 826 -5.61 -22.01 5.40
C TYR A 826 -6.08 -20.73 6.09
N PRO A 827 -6.63 -19.75 5.34
CA PRO A 827 -7.33 -18.62 5.95
C PRO A 827 -8.55 -19.07 6.75
N HIS A 828 -8.80 -18.43 7.89
CA HIS A 828 -9.86 -18.75 8.84
C HIS A 828 -11.26 -18.74 8.20
N TYR A 829 -11.52 -17.78 7.29
CA TYR A 829 -12.78 -17.69 6.56
C TYR A 829 -13.07 -18.89 5.65
N THR A 830 -12.09 -19.78 5.41
CA THR A 830 -12.29 -21.04 4.68
C THR A 830 -12.76 -22.19 5.57
N TYR A 831 -12.79 -22.01 6.89
CA TYR A 831 -13.33 -23.02 7.80
C TYR A 831 -14.86 -23.10 7.67
N ASP A 832 -15.38 -24.29 7.40
CA ASP A 832 -16.82 -24.55 7.39
C ASP A 832 -17.20 -25.17 8.75
N ILE A 833 -18.09 -24.51 9.48
CA ILE A 833 -18.52 -24.95 10.82
C ILE A 833 -19.50 -26.13 10.78
N ASP A 834 -20.02 -26.49 9.60
CA ASP A 834 -20.83 -27.68 9.37
C ASP A 834 -20.02 -28.86 8.75
N ASP A 835 -18.69 -28.72 8.65
CA ASP A 835 -17.76 -29.73 8.15
C ASP A 835 -17.67 -30.97 9.05
N LYS A 836 -18.46 -31.98 8.72
CA LYS A 836 -18.49 -33.30 9.38
C LYS A 836 -17.24 -34.15 9.12
N GLY A 837 -16.31 -33.69 8.28
CA GLY A 837 -15.03 -34.34 8.00
C GLY A 837 -13.92 -34.02 9.01
N VAL A 838 -14.22 -33.28 10.08
CA VAL A 838 -13.28 -32.97 11.17
C VAL A 838 -13.52 -33.92 12.36
N ASP A 839 -12.60 -34.84 12.64
CA ASP A 839 -12.69 -35.70 13.83
C ASP A 839 -12.46 -34.91 15.13
N ILE A 840 -11.48 -34.00 15.12
CA ILE A 840 -10.99 -33.29 16.30
C ILE A 840 -10.87 -31.80 15.94
N PHE A 841 -11.72 -30.98 16.53
CA PHE A 841 -11.58 -29.53 16.51
C PHE A 841 -10.78 -29.07 17.74
N VAL A 842 -9.91 -28.08 17.56
CA VAL A 842 -9.13 -27.45 18.63
C VAL A 842 -9.34 -25.93 18.58
N ALA A 843 -10.08 -25.40 19.56
CA ALA A 843 -10.11 -23.97 19.84
C ALA A 843 -8.76 -23.57 20.45
N TRP A 844 -7.98 -22.78 19.73
CA TRP A 844 -6.76 -22.20 20.27
C TRP A 844 -7.08 -20.93 21.06
N ARG A 845 -6.36 -20.76 22.18
CA ARG A 845 -6.21 -19.55 22.99
C ARG A 845 -7.46 -19.00 23.71
N TYR A 846 -8.60 -18.86 23.04
CA TYR A 846 -9.85 -18.33 23.62
C TYR A 846 -10.98 -19.38 23.56
N HIS A 847 -11.87 -19.35 24.56
CA HIS A 847 -12.96 -20.32 24.71
C HIS A 847 -14.11 -20.13 23.71
N ILE A 848 -14.41 -18.88 23.31
CA ILE A 848 -15.45 -18.55 22.33
C ILE A 848 -15.33 -19.31 21.01
N SER A 849 -14.10 -19.63 20.59
CA SER A 849 -13.84 -20.39 19.36
C SER A 849 -14.34 -21.85 19.43
N MET A 850 -14.72 -22.37 20.61
CA MET A 850 -15.33 -23.70 20.75
C MET A 850 -16.68 -23.84 20.02
N ALA A 851 -17.39 -22.74 19.78
CA ALA A 851 -18.63 -22.72 19.02
C ALA A 851 -18.45 -23.20 17.56
N MET A 852 -17.29 -22.89 16.97
CA MET A 852 -16.93 -23.21 15.58
C MET A 852 -16.85 -24.73 15.34
N GLY A 853 -16.40 -25.49 16.35
CA GLY A 853 -16.23 -26.94 16.26
C GLY A 853 -17.52 -27.76 16.25
N ARG A 854 -18.70 -27.14 16.07
CA ARG A 854 -20.01 -27.78 16.30
C ARG A 854 -20.26 -29.09 15.54
N ALA A 855 -19.73 -29.23 14.31
CA ALA A 855 -19.85 -30.45 13.51
C ALA A 855 -18.77 -31.51 13.80
N ALA A 856 -17.72 -31.14 14.53
CA ALA A 856 -16.59 -32.04 14.80
C ALA A 856 -16.94 -33.09 15.86
N ARG A 857 -16.41 -34.31 15.68
CA ARG A 857 -16.69 -35.45 16.55
C ARG A 857 -16.18 -35.27 17.98
N LYS A 858 -15.07 -34.53 18.16
CA LYS A 858 -14.54 -34.07 19.44
C LYS A 858 -14.14 -32.60 19.37
N LYS A 859 -14.30 -31.89 20.49
CA LYS A 859 -13.91 -30.48 20.65
C LYS A 859 -12.95 -30.33 21.82
N PHE A 860 -11.73 -29.87 21.58
CA PHE A 860 -10.75 -29.55 22.61
C PHE A 860 -10.49 -28.05 22.67
N MET A 861 -10.19 -27.54 23.86
CA MET A 861 -9.70 -26.18 24.03
C MET A 861 -8.21 -26.23 24.41
N TRP A 862 -7.39 -25.37 23.82
CA TRP A 862 -5.97 -25.23 24.14
C TRP A 862 -5.62 -23.77 24.38
N MET A 863 -5.67 -23.36 25.64
CA MET A 863 -5.42 -21.98 26.02
C MET A 863 -3.94 -21.72 26.30
N HIS A 864 -3.49 -20.51 25.95
CA HIS A 864 -2.14 -20.02 26.26
C HIS A 864 -2.15 -18.93 27.32
N ASP A 865 -3.15 -18.07 27.33
CA ASP A 865 -3.36 -17.05 28.38
C ASP A 865 -4.23 -17.64 29.52
N LEU A 866 -4.32 -16.96 30.66
CA LEU A 866 -5.13 -17.43 31.81
C LEU A 866 -6.64 -17.34 31.50
N PRO A 867 -7.48 -18.28 31.98
CA PRO A 867 -8.93 -18.15 31.88
C PRO A 867 -9.39 -16.90 32.62
N GLN A 868 -10.18 -16.06 31.95
CA GLN A 868 -10.98 -15.02 32.59
C GLN A 868 -12.21 -15.68 33.26
N GLU A 869 -12.92 -14.96 34.14
CA GLU A 869 -14.02 -15.55 34.93
C GLU A 869 -15.17 -16.11 34.07
N ASP A 870 -15.37 -15.56 32.87
CA ASP A 870 -16.32 -16.06 31.87
C ASP A 870 -15.93 -17.44 31.33
N ALA A 871 -14.66 -17.65 30.96
CA ALA A 871 -14.13 -18.96 30.60
C ALA A 871 -14.18 -19.93 31.78
N ARG A 872 -13.94 -19.47 33.03
CA ARG A 872 -14.00 -20.32 34.23
C ARG A 872 -15.41 -20.85 34.48
N ARG A 873 -16.41 -19.96 34.38
CA ARG A 873 -17.79 -20.22 34.84
C ARG A 873 -18.77 -20.60 33.71
N SER A 874 -18.32 -20.65 32.45
CA SER A 874 -19.12 -21.06 31.29
C SER A 874 -19.56 -22.53 31.36
N THR A 875 -20.82 -22.78 31.72
CA THR A 875 -21.52 -24.06 31.56
C THR A 875 -21.49 -24.55 30.12
N GLU A 876 -21.49 -23.65 29.14
CA GLU A 876 -21.35 -24.03 27.73
C GLU A 876 -19.97 -24.65 27.45
N LEU A 877 -18.88 -24.09 27.98
CA LEU A 877 -17.55 -24.67 27.96
C LEU A 877 -17.50 -25.99 28.75
N LEU A 878 -18.09 -26.02 29.97
CA LEU A 878 -18.18 -27.22 30.80
C LEU A 878 -18.79 -28.40 30.03
N ASN A 879 -19.85 -28.15 29.25
CA ASN A 879 -20.58 -29.19 28.53
C ASN A 879 -19.93 -29.54 27.18
N ASN A 880 -19.50 -28.53 26.40
CA ASN A 880 -19.06 -28.76 25.02
C ASN A 880 -17.61 -29.25 24.85
N ALA A 881 -16.75 -29.13 25.86
CA ALA A 881 -15.37 -29.63 25.77
C ALA A 881 -15.27 -31.16 26.00
N ASP A 882 -14.64 -31.89 25.08
CA ASP A 882 -14.13 -33.25 25.30
C ASP A 882 -12.87 -33.26 26.19
N GLY A 883 -12.13 -32.14 26.23
CA GLY A 883 -10.98 -31.93 27.09
C GLY A 883 -10.37 -30.54 26.94
N ILE A 884 -9.55 -30.13 27.90
CA ILE A 884 -8.91 -28.82 27.96
C ILE A 884 -7.42 -29.01 28.20
N PHE A 885 -6.58 -28.49 27.31
CA PHE A 885 -5.12 -28.49 27.45
C PHE A 885 -4.64 -27.22 28.15
N CYS A 886 -4.14 -27.39 29.37
CA CYS A 886 -3.56 -26.31 30.20
C CYS A 886 -2.04 -26.38 30.13
N VAL A 887 -1.35 -25.27 29.93
CA VAL A 887 0.11 -25.28 29.70
C VAL A 887 0.99 -25.36 30.98
N SER A 888 0.37 -25.51 32.16
CA SER A 888 0.99 -25.73 33.49
C SER A 888 -0.05 -26.20 34.53
N GLU A 889 0.39 -26.68 35.70
CA GLU A 889 -0.48 -26.97 36.86
C GLU A 889 -1.08 -25.67 37.43
N PHE A 890 -0.30 -24.58 37.49
CA PHE A 890 -0.81 -23.24 37.83
C PHE A 890 -1.94 -22.81 36.91
N HIS A 891 -1.79 -22.96 35.59
CA HIS A 891 -2.86 -22.67 34.63
C HIS A 891 -4.05 -23.61 34.86
N ALA A 892 -3.85 -24.91 35.07
CA ALA A 892 -4.95 -25.82 35.42
C ALA A 892 -5.67 -25.42 36.73
N SER A 893 -4.95 -24.86 37.71
CA SER A 893 -5.51 -24.37 38.98
C SER A 893 -6.35 -23.09 38.85
N ALA A 894 -6.26 -22.38 37.73
CA ALA A 894 -7.10 -21.23 37.43
C ALA A 894 -8.50 -21.61 36.90
N PHE A 895 -8.76 -22.90 36.64
CA PHE A 895 -10.09 -23.42 36.30
C PHE A 895 -10.82 -23.96 37.55
N PRO A 896 -12.15 -23.89 37.63
CA PRO A 896 -12.90 -24.48 38.73
C PRO A 896 -12.74 -26.01 38.83
N GLU A 897 -12.86 -26.54 40.05
CA GLU A 897 -12.68 -27.97 40.33
C GLU A 897 -13.64 -28.88 39.57
N THR A 898 -14.81 -28.38 39.17
CA THR A 898 -15.79 -29.06 38.30
C THR A 898 -15.21 -29.46 36.93
N LEU A 899 -14.21 -28.73 36.41
CA LEU A 899 -13.51 -29.06 35.17
C LEU A 899 -12.38 -30.07 35.34
N ARG A 900 -11.96 -30.40 36.57
CA ARG A 900 -10.68 -31.07 36.84
C ARG A 900 -10.54 -32.46 36.18
N SER A 901 -11.65 -33.11 35.83
CA SER A 901 -11.68 -34.36 35.06
C SER A 901 -11.41 -34.19 33.55
N LYS A 902 -11.65 -32.98 33.01
CA LYS A 902 -11.44 -32.59 31.59
C LYS A 902 -10.10 -31.90 31.36
N LEU A 903 -9.47 -31.34 32.40
CA LEU A 903 -8.16 -30.70 32.29
C LEU A 903 -7.05 -31.73 32.02
N THR A 904 -6.12 -31.39 31.13
CA THR A 904 -4.84 -32.08 30.94
C THR A 904 -3.74 -31.05 30.95
N VAL A 905 -2.82 -31.14 31.92
CA VAL A 905 -1.61 -30.32 31.94
C VAL A 905 -0.64 -30.83 30.87
N SER A 906 -0.45 -30.03 29.82
CA SER A 906 0.44 -30.32 28.69
C SER A 906 1.24 -29.07 28.35
N THR A 907 2.49 -29.03 28.82
CA THR A 907 3.32 -27.81 28.77
C THR A 907 3.68 -27.41 27.35
N ASN A 908 4.02 -26.14 27.17
CA ASN A 908 4.77 -25.73 25.99
C ASN A 908 6.14 -26.45 25.91
N ALA A 909 6.80 -26.35 24.75
CA ALA A 909 8.09 -26.98 24.49
C ALA A 909 8.95 -26.21 23.48
N VAL A 910 10.13 -26.74 23.16
CA VAL A 910 11.10 -26.17 22.22
C VAL A 910 11.50 -27.23 21.19
N ASP A 911 11.66 -26.82 19.93
CA ASP A 911 12.15 -27.71 18.87
C ASP A 911 13.65 -28.01 19.02
N ARG A 912 14.05 -29.23 18.65
CA ARG A 912 15.44 -29.71 18.84
C ARG A 912 16.45 -29.04 17.91
N SER A 913 16.02 -28.46 16.79
CA SER A 913 16.87 -27.62 15.94
C SER A 913 17.38 -26.36 16.66
N PHE A 914 16.71 -25.95 17.75
CA PHE A 914 17.09 -24.82 18.60
C PHE A 914 17.93 -25.23 19.83
N PHE A 915 18.48 -26.45 19.89
CA PHE A 915 19.30 -26.93 21.01
C PHE A 915 20.80 -26.64 20.80
N VAL A 916 21.14 -25.37 20.68
CA VAL A 916 22.49 -24.87 20.36
C VAL A 916 23.48 -25.08 21.53
N HIS A 917 24.75 -25.28 21.20
CA HIS A 917 25.86 -25.18 22.15
C HIS A 917 26.63 -23.90 21.87
N GLY A 918 26.87 -23.11 22.92
CA GLY A 918 27.60 -21.85 22.87
C GLY A 918 28.37 -21.62 24.17
N PRO A 919 29.11 -20.51 24.27
CA PRO A 919 30.03 -20.24 25.37
C PRO A 919 29.35 -19.94 26.72
N ASN A 920 28.06 -19.54 26.72
CA ASN A 920 27.30 -19.15 27.91
C ASN A 920 28.09 -18.18 28.86
N HIS A 921 28.64 -17.09 28.29
CA HIS A 921 29.48 -16.09 28.98
C HIS A 921 28.81 -15.51 30.23
N ALA A 922 29.52 -15.50 31.37
CA ALA A 922 28.95 -15.11 32.66
C ALA A 922 28.45 -13.66 32.71
N ASP A 923 29.10 -12.74 32.00
CA ASP A 923 28.74 -11.32 31.91
C ASP A 923 27.75 -10.98 30.79
N ARG A 924 27.21 -11.99 30.07
CA ARG A 924 26.20 -11.78 29.01
C ARG A 924 24.82 -12.24 29.45
N PHE A 925 23.88 -11.30 29.36
CA PHE A 925 22.51 -11.42 29.85
C PHE A 925 21.50 -11.24 28.72
N VAL A 926 20.36 -11.92 28.82
CA VAL A 926 19.28 -11.84 27.83
C VAL A 926 17.91 -11.65 28.48
N TYR A 927 17.05 -10.94 27.76
CA TYR A 927 15.62 -10.80 28.01
C TYR A 927 14.89 -11.01 26.67
N GLY A 928 13.78 -11.75 26.66
CA GLY A 928 13.05 -12.09 25.43
C GLY A 928 11.55 -12.33 25.66
N SER A 929 10.90 -11.41 26.36
CA SER A 929 9.46 -11.40 26.63
C SER A 929 8.86 -10.04 26.25
N SER A 930 7.53 -9.88 26.35
CA SER A 930 6.85 -8.60 26.12
C SER A 930 7.45 -7.48 27.00
N PRO A 931 7.58 -6.22 26.51
CA PRO A 931 8.09 -5.10 27.29
C PRO A 931 7.35 -4.86 28.61
N SER A 932 6.03 -5.10 28.64
CA SER A 932 5.20 -4.98 29.85
C SER A 932 5.43 -6.05 30.92
N ARG A 933 6.24 -7.08 30.66
CA ARG A 933 6.49 -8.20 31.60
C ARG A 933 7.82 -8.06 32.37
N GLY A 934 8.15 -6.84 32.82
CA GLY A 934 9.30 -6.57 33.69
C GLY A 934 10.57 -6.04 32.99
N LEU A 935 10.50 -5.68 31.70
CA LEU A 935 11.65 -5.08 30.99
C LEU A 935 12.02 -3.71 31.57
N HIS A 936 11.02 -2.89 31.88
CA HIS A 936 11.16 -1.56 32.49
C HIS A 936 11.94 -1.63 33.81
N THR A 937 11.55 -2.55 34.70
CA THR A 937 12.18 -2.83 35.99
C THR A 937 13.64 -3.29 35.83
N LEU A 938 13.90 -4.20 34.87
CA LEU A 938 15.25 -4.63 34.50
C LEU A 938 16.12 -3.46 34.01
N LEU A 939 15.60 -2.58 33.15
CA LEU A 939 16.35 -1.43 32.62
C LEU A 939 16.66 -0.40 33.71
N LYS A 940 15.72 -0.10 34.61
CA LYS A 940 15.97 0.78 35.77
C LYS A 940 16.97 0.22 36.77
N ALA A 941 17.04 -1.11 36.91
CA ALA A 941 18.06 -1.78 37.72
C ALA A 941 19.45 -1.87 37.04
N TRP A 942 19.51 -1.77 35.71
CA TRP A 942 20.70 -2.11 34.92
C TRP A 942 21.98 -1.31 35.24
N PRO A 943 21.94 0.03 35.47
CA PRO A 943 23.14 0.77 35.86
C PRO A 943 23.80 0.20 37.12
N ARG A 944 22.98 -0.21 38.08
CA ARG A 944 23.39 -0.73 39.41
C ARG A 944 23.94 -2.16 39.32
N ILE A 945 23.48 -2.94 38.34
CA ILE A 945 24.11 -4.22 37.97
C ILE A 945 25.50 -3.96 37.37
N ARG A 946 25.65 -2.95 36.51
CA ARG A 946 26.95 -2.60 35.90
C ARG A 946 27.96 -1.96 36.83
N GLU A 947 27.52 -1.27 37.89
CA GLU A 947 28.41 -0.84 38.99
C GLU A 947 29.12 -2.04 39.65
N LYS A 948 28.41 -3.16 39.84
CA LYS A 948 28.95 -4.39 40.42
C LYS A 948 29.60 -5.32 39.37
N ILE A 949 29.24 -5.21 38.09
CA ILE A 949 29.79 -6.01 36.97
C ILE A 949 30.06 -5.09 35.75
N PRO A 950 31.24 -4.43 35.70
CA PRO A 950 31.51 -3.42 34.67
C PRO A 950 31.44 -3.91 33.22
N THR A 951 31.68 -5.20 32.95
CA THR A 951 31.60 -5.81 31.61
C THR A 951 30.21 -6.28 31.20
N ALA A 952 29.20 -6.18 32.08
CA ALA A 952 27.89 -6.78 31.81
C ALA A 952 27.19 -6.17 30.57
N GLU A 953 26.73 -7.05 29.68
CA GLU A 953 25.97 -6.73 28.47
C GLU A 953 24.57 -7.36 28.53
N LEU A 954 23.52 -6.56 28.35
CA LEU A 954 22.14 -7.03 28.21
C LEU A 954 21.71 -6.99 26.74
N SER A 955 21.17 -8.09 26.21
CA SER A 955 20.53 -8.11 24.89
C SER A 955 19.03 -8.37 24.99
N VAL A 956 18.23 -7.47 24.41
CA VAL A 956 16.76 -7.45 24.50
C VAL A 956 16.14 -7.91 23.19
N PHE A 957 15.43 -9.03 23.22
CA PHE A 957 14.87 -9.75 22.07
C PHE A 957 13.34 -9.79 22.08
N TYR A 958 12.71 -8.62 21.99
CA TYR A 958 11.27 -8.46 21.71
C TYR A 958 11.02 -7.07 21.11
N GLY A 959 9.90 -6.86 20.41
CA GLY A 959 9.56 -5.57 19.79
C GLY A 959 8.18 -5.04 20.18
N PHE A 960 7.99 -3.73 20.01
CA PHE A 960 6.71 -3.05 20.18
C PHE A 960 5.81 -3.34 18.96
N THR A 961 5.05 -4.44 18.98
CA THR A 961 4.15 -4.81 17.88
C THR A 961 2.94 -3.87 17.81
N PRO A 962 2.27 -3.72 16.65
CA PRO A 962 1.05 -2.91 16.55
C PRO A 962 -0.06 -3.35 17.53
N ALA A 963 -0.19 -4.65 17.78
CA ALA A 963 -1.09 -5.20 18.79
C ALA A 963 -0.69 -4.79 20.22
N PHE A 964 0.61 -4.80 20.55
CA PHE A 964 1.10 -4.29 21.83
C PHE A 964 0.80 -2.80 22.00
N MET A 965 0.99 -1.98 20.97
CA MET A 965 0.69 -0.53 21.02
C MET A 965 -0.81 -0.28 21.28
N LYS A 966 -1.69 -0.96 20.54
CA LYS A 966 -3.15 -0.89 20.75
C LYS A 966 -3.58 -1.38 22.13
N TRP A 967 -2.97 -2.45 22.64
CA TRP A 967 -3.23 -2.96 23.99
C TRP A 967 -2.76 -1.98 25.07
N GLY A 968 -1.55 -1.44 24.95
CA GLY A 968 -0.96 -0.52 25.92
C GLY A 968 -1.79 0.75 26.07
N ASP A 969 -2.17 1.39 24.97
CA ASP A 969 -3.00 2.61 24.97
C ASP A 969 -4.36 2.42 25.66
N SER A 970 -4.96 1.23 25.49
CA SER A 970 -6.27 0.89 26.06
C SER A 970 -6.24 0.33 27.50
N HIS A 971 -5.10 -0.15 27.98
CA HIS A 971 -4.99 -0.86 29.28
C HIS A 971 -4.00 -0.23 30.28
N MET A 972 -3.03 0.58 29.82
CA MET A 972 -2.00 1.18 30.68
C MET A 972 -2.33 2.65 30.96
N ALA A 973 -2.28 3.04 32.24
CA ALA A 973 -2.27 4.46 32.60
C ALA A 973 -0.98 5.11 32.06
N ASN A 974 -1.12 6.34 31.54
CA ASN A 974 -0.01 7.15 31.01
C ASN A 974 0.90 6.41 30.00
N PHE A 975 0.31 5.60 29.11
CA PHE A 975 1.05 4.78 28.15
C PHE A 975 2.05 5.59 27.29
N THR A 976 1.71 6.82 26.90
CA THR A 976 2.59 7.74 26.16
C THR A 976 3.86 8.08 26.93
N ASP A 977 3.74 8.43 28.21
CA ASP A 977 4.87 8.76 29.08
C ASP A 977 5.76 7.52 29.30
N TRP A 978 5.12 6.37 29.55
CA TRP A 978 5.80 5.09 29.72
C TRP A 978 6.55 4.66 28.45
N MET A 979 5.96 4.84 27.27
CA MET A 979 6.62 4.59 25.98
C MET A 979 7.81 5.53 25.75
N SER A 980 7.70 6.81 26.17
CA SER A 980 8.79 7.77 26.09
C SER A 980 9.98 7.35 26.97
N GLU A 981 9.73 7.03 28.24
CA GLU A 981 10.74 6.55 29.18
C GLU A 981 11.36 5.21 28.72
N MET A 982 10.54 4.28 28.22
CA MET A 982 11.01 2.99 27.69
C MET A 982 11.93 3.15 26.47
N ASN A 983 11.61 4.07 25.56
CA ASN A 983 12.46 4.35 24.40
C ASN A 983 13.81 4.93 24.86
N GLN A 984 13.80 5.90 25.79
CA GLN A 984 15.03 6.48 26.34
C GLN A 984 15.88 5.42 27.05
N LEU A 985 15.28 4.59 27.91
CA LEU A 985 15.98 3.51 28.61
C LEU A 985 16.58 2.47 27.66
N LEU A 986 15.97 2.21 26.50
CA LEU A 986 16.48 1.26 25.50
C LEU A 986 17.59 1.82 24.61
N SER A 987 17.67 3.14 24.41
CA SER A 987 18.69 3.80 23.58
C SER A 987 19.88 4.34 24.36
N GLU A 988 19.67 4.85 25.58
CA GLU A 988 20.71 5.59 26.33
C GLU A 988 21.40 4.74 27.41
N THR A 989 20.78 3.67 27.91
CA THR A 989 21.33 2.89 29.04
C THR A 989 22.61 2.14 28.65
N PRO A 990 23.80 2.47 29.24
CA PRO A 990 25.06 1.92 28.78
C PRO A 990 25.17 0.40 28.96
N GLY A 991 25.48 -0.33 27.90
CA GLY A 991 25.62 -1.80 27.92
C GLY A 991 24.31 -2.56 27.68
N VAL A 992 23.21 -1.85 27.37
CA VAL A 992 21.99 -2.45 26.82
C VAL A 992 22.10 -2.46 25.29
N ARG A 993 21.70 -3.58 24.67
CA ARG A 993 21.52 -3.75 23.22
C ARG A 993 20.09 -4.15 22.94
N PHE A 994 19.26 -3.20 22.50
CA PHE A 994 17.97 -3.52 21.91
C PHE A 994 18.16 -4.16 20.53
N VAL A 995 17.59 -5.36 20.32
CA VAL A 995 17.69 -6.10 19.05
C VAL A 995 16.32 -6.24 18.37
N GLY A 996 15.22 -6.15 19.13
CA GLY A 996 13.88 -6.34 18.59
C GLY A 996 13.51 -7.81 18.38
N LEU A 997 12.59 -8.07 17.45
CA LEU A 997 12.20 -9.42 17.03
C LEU A 997 13.26 -10.01 16.09
N VAL A 998 13.59 -11.30 16.27
CA VAL A 998 14.55 -12.03 15.45
C VAL A 998 14.07 -13.45 15.16
N ASN A 999 14.62 -14.08 14.11
CA ASN A 999 14.34 -15.48 13.79
C ASN A 999 14.75 -16.45 14.91
N HIS A 1000 14.08 -17.59 14.99
CA HIS A 1000 14.14 -18.45 16.18
C HIS A 1000 15.49 -19.20 16.31
N ALA A 1001 16.19 -19.44 15.19
CA ALA A 1001 17.54 -20.00 15.20
C ALA A 1001 18.59 -19.00 15.71
N GLN A 1002 18.47 -17.72 15.33
CA GLN A 1002 19.27 -16.63 15.88
C GLN A 1002 19.00 -16.45 17.37
N LEU A 1003 17.74 -16.43 17.80
CA LEU A 1003 17.37 -16.32 19.22
C LEU A 1003 18.01 -17.43 20.06
N ALA A 1004 17.95 -18.69 19.60
CA ALA A 1004 18.59 -19.82 20.26
C ALA A 1004 20.12 -19.70 20.33
N LYS A 1005 20.76 -19.18 19.27
CA LYS A 1005 22.20 -18.89 19.25
C LYS A 1005 22.59 -17.83 20.27
N GLU A 1006 21.86 -16.71 20.31
CA GLU A 1006 22.11 -15.62 21.26
C GLU A 1006 21.91 -16.10 22.72
N TYR A 1007 20.87 -16.89 22.99
CA TYR A 1007 20.67 -17.55 24.30
C TYR A 1007 21.76 -18.59 24.65
N SER A 1008 22.50 -19.10 23.66
CA SER A 1008 23.67 -19.97 23.89
C SER A 1008 24.97 -19.18 24.13
N ASN A 1009 25.01 -17.90 23.74
CA ASN A 1009 26.10 -17.00 24.05
C ASN A 1009 25.99 -16.44 25.48
N ALA A 1010 24.76 -16.24 25.97
CA ALA A 1010 24.48 -15.68 27.29
C ALA A 1010 24.62 -16.70 28.44
N GLY A 1011 25.14 -16.24 29.58
CA GLY A 1011 25.25 -17.03 30.81
C GLY A 1011 23.92 -17.11 31.58
N PHE A 1012 23.11 -16.05 31.48
CA PHE A 1012 21.91 -15.86 32.31
C PHE A 1012 20.74 -15.24 31.53
N TYR A 1013 19.52 -15.58 31.91
CA TYR A 1013 18.27 -14.97 31.43
C TYR A 1013 17.62 -14.22 32.59
N LEU A 1014 17.50 -12.91 32.48
CA LEU A 1014 16.99 -12.05 33.56
C LEU A 1014 15.49 -11.85 33.40
N TYR A 1015 14.71 -12.09 34.46
CA TYR A 1015 13.25 -11.98 34.36
C TYR A 1015 12.56 -11.53 35.66
N PRO A 1016 12.71 -10.24 36.05
CA PRO A 1016 12.04 -9.66 37.21
C PRO A 1016 10.59 -9.33 36.84
N THR A 1017 9.75 -10.36 36.64
CA THR A 1017 8.39 -10.19 36.13
C THR A 1017 7.33 -10.28 37.22
N THR A 1018 6.39 -9.34 37.20
CA THR A 1018 5.13 -9.33 37.95
C THR A 1018 3.99 -10.03 37.23
N PHE A 1019 4.21 -10.50 35.99
CA PHE A 1019 3.18 -11.16 35.19
C PHE A 1019 2.94 -12.61 35.62
N SER A 1020 1.67 -13.01 35.75
CA SER A 1020 1.24 -14.39 35.98
C SER A 1020 1.46 -15.28 34.75
N GLU A 1021 2.72 -15.55 34.41
CA GLU A 1021 3.12 -16.45 33.33
C GLU A 1021 2.44 -17.81 33.40
N THR A 1022 1.93 -18.27 32.26
CA THR A 1022 1.26 -19.58 32.15
C THR A 1022 2.23 -20.69 31.74
N SER A 1023 3.17 -20.44 30.81
CA SER A 1023 4.18 -21.41 30.35
C SER A 1023 5.19 -20.75 29.38
N CYS A 1024 6.19 -20.06 29.91
CA CYS A 1024 7.06 -19.16 29.12
C CYS A 1024 8.05 -19.90 28.18
N ILE A 1025 7.75 -19.93 26.88
CA ILE A 1025 8.60 -20.59 25.86
C ILE A 1025 9.99 -19.96 25.75
N SER A 1026 10.11 -18.63 25.84
CA SER A 1026 11.42 -17.95 25.82
C SER A 1026 12.33 -18.44 26.94
N LEU A 1027 11.76 -18.68 28.12
CA LEU A 1027 12.49 -19.17 29.30
C LEU A 1027 12.90 -20.64 29.13
N MET A 1028 12.00 -21.50 28.62
CA MET A 1028 12.36 -22.88 28.24
C MET A 1028 13.49 -22.92 27.20
N LYS A 1029 13.42 -22.03 26.19
CA LYS A 1029 14.41 -21.89 25.10
C LYS A 1029 15.76 -21.36 25.63
N ALA A 1030 15.75 -20.52 26.67
CA ALA A 1030 16.95 -20.11 27.39
C ALA A 1030 17.58 -21.30 28.14
N MET A 1031 16.77 -22.03 28.92
CA MET A 1031 17.23 -23.21 29.69
C MET A 1031 17.79 -24.33 28.79
N THR A 1032 17.22 -24.58 27.60
CA THR A 1032 17.77 -25.55 26.65
C THR A 1032 19.11 -25.12 26.05
N ASN A 1033 19.40 -23.81 25.99
CA ASN A 1033 20.62 -23.24 25.41
C ASN A 1033 21.69 -22.88 26.45
N GLY A 1034 21.33 -22.77 27.73
CA GLY A 1034 22.26 -22.67 28.86
C GLY A 1034 22.30 -21.33 29.58
N ALA A 1035 21.55 -20.33 29.12
CA ALA A 1035 21.27 -19.13 29.89
C ALA A 1035 20.43 -19.53 31.12
N ILE A 1036 21.00 -19.38 32.32
CA ILE A 1036 20.36 -19.79 33.58
C ILE A 1036 19.32 -18.73 33.99
N PRO A 1037 18.07 -19.11 34.34
CA PRO A 1037 17.09 -18.16 34.85
C PRO A 1037 17.56 -17.47 36.14
N ILE A 1038 17.36 -16.15 36.19
CA ILE A 1038 17.36 -15.35 37.43
C ILE A 1038 16.06 -14.56 37.44
N THR A 1039 14.98 -15.18 37.93
CA THR A 1039 13.62 -14.63 37.82
C THR A 1039 13.13 -13.95 39.10
N SER A 1040 11.94 -13.36 39.04
CA SER A 1040 11.17 -12.89 40.19
C SER A 1040 10.77 -14.01 41.17
N ARG A 1041 10.76 -15.27 40.71
CA ARG A 1041 10.10 -16.42 41.37
C ARG A 1041 8.65 -16.09 41.78
N PHE A 1042 7.95 -15.28 40.97
CA PHE A 1042 6.61 -14.79 41.28
C PHE A 1042 5.65 -15.96 41.52
N SER A 1043 5.13 -16.06 42.75
CA SER A 1043 4.46 -17.27 43.26
C SER A 1043 3.07 -17.50 42.68
N VAL A 1044 2.44 -16.46 42.13
CA VAL A 1044 1.16 -16.55 41.40
C VAL A 1044 1.44 -16.66 39.90
N SER A 1045 2.29 -17.62 39.53
CA SER A 1045 2.64 -17.94 38.14
C SER A 1045 3.14 -19.39 37.99
N ALA A 1046 3.22 -19.86 36.75
CA ALA A 1046 3.87 -21.11 36.38
C ALA A 1046 5.41 -21.01 36.27
N LEU A 1047 6.02 -19.89 36.68
CA LEU A 1047 7.49 -19.77 36.67
C LEU A 1047 8.13 -20.90 37.48
N PRO A 1048 7.76 -21.18 38.75
CA PRO A 1048 8.41 -22.24 39.54
C PRO A 1048 8.34 -23.63 38.89
N GLU A 1049 7.26 -23.96 38.19
CA GLU A 1049 7.12 -25.21 37.42
C GLU A 1049 7.99 -25.25 36.14
N THR A 1050 8.21 -24.07 35.55
CA THR A 1050 8.96 -23.89 34.31
C THR A 1050 10.46 -23.99 34.58
N VAL A 1051 10.96 -23.27 35.61
CA VAL A 1051 12.40 -23.17 35.92
C VAL A 1051 12.90 -24.16 36.97
N ASP A 1052 12.00 -24.75 37.77
CA ASP A 1052 12.34 -25.79 38.76
C ASP A 1052 13.46 -25.34 39.73
N ASP A 1053 14.28 -26.25 40.26
CA ASP A 1053 15.42 -25.94 41.13
C ASP A 1053 16.60 -25.21 40.44
N PHE A 1054 16.47 -24.77 39.18
CA PHE A 1054 17.54 -24.14 38.40
C PHE A 1054 17.56 -22.62 38.44
N ASP A 1055 16.51 -21.97 38.92
CA ASP A 1055 16.47 -20.51 39.08
C ASP A 1055 17.42 -20.04 40.18
N LEU A 1056 18.18 -18.98 39.92
CA LEU A 1056 19.08 -18.37 40.91
C LEU A 1056 18.52 -17.11 41.57
N GLY A 1057 17.33 -16.63 41.17
CA GLY A 1057 16.69 -15.45 41.78
C GLY A 1057 16.32 -15.63 43.27
N PRO A 1058 16.16 -14.55 44.03
CA PRO A 1058 15.68 -14.60 45.42
C PRO A 1058 14.20 -15.01 45.44
N ARG A 1059 13.72 -15.50 46.58
CA ARG A 1059 12.27 -15.71 46.79
C ARG A 1059 11.60 -14.36 47.06
N ALA A 1060 10.37 -14.17 46.60
CA ALA A 1060 9.59 -12.96 46.87
C ALA A 1060 9.42 -12.71 48.39
N LEU A 1061 9.62 -11.47 48.83
CA LEU A 1061 9.46 -11.05 50.22
C LEU A 1061 8.02 -10.55 50.42
N GLN A 1062 7.14 -11.45 50.89
CA GLN A 1062 5.71 -11.20 51.09
C GLN A 1062 4.95 -10.92 49.78
N GLN A 1063 3.64 -10.62 49.86
CA GLN A 1063 2.78 -10.30 48.71
C GLN A 1063 2.89 -8.81 48.31
N ARG A 1064 4.12 -8.33 48.10
CA ARG A 1064 4.38 -6.98 47.59
C ARG A 1064 4.59 -6.98 46.08
N ASN A 1065 4.34 -5.83 45.45
CA ASN A 1065 4.68 -5.63 44.05
C ASN A 1065 6.20 -5.49 43.93
N ILE A 1066 6.88 -6.40 43.22
CA ILE A 1066 8.35 -6.38 43.15
C ILE A 1066 8.91 -5.18 42.37
N ASP A 1067 8.10 -4.55 41.53
CA ASP A 1067 8.47 -3.33 40.81
C ASP A 1067 8.64 -2.12 41.77
N ASP A 1068 8.04 -2.20 42.97
CA ASP A 1068 8.07 -1.18 44.03
C ASP A 1068 8.83 -1.62 45.30
N ASP A 1069 9.43 -2.83 45.32
CA ASP A 1069 10.13 -3.36 46.50
C ASP A 1069 11.67 -3.25 46.38
N PRO A 1070 12.30 -2.24 47.00
CA PRO A 1070 13.74 -2.04 46.90
C PRO A 1070 14.56 -3.11 47.64
N GLU A 1071 14.01 -3.73 48.70
CA GLU A 1071 14.71 -4.80 49.44
C GLU A 1071 14.81 -6.06 48.58
N TRP A 1072 13.71 -6.43 47.91
CA TRP A 1072 13.72 -7.51 46.93
C TRP A 1072 14.64 -7.19 45.75
N LEU A 1073 14.66 -5.95 45.26
CA LEU A 1073 15.52 -5.54 44.15
C LEU A 1073 17.02 -5.63 44.50
N GLU A 1074 17.43 -5.25 45.72
CA GLU A 1074 18.82 -5.47 46.18
C GLU A 1074 19.18 -6.96 46.16
N LEU A 1075 18.30 -7.82 46.67
CA LEU A 1075 18.52 -9.26 46.71
C LEU A 1075 18.57 -9.87 45.30
N TRP A 1076 17.80 -9.35 44.35
CA TRP A 1076 17.85 -9.80 42.95
C TRP A 1076 19.13 -9.36 42.25
N ILE A 1077 19.54 -8.09 42.41
CA ILE A 1077 20.83 -7.59 41.93
C ILE A 1077 21.99 -8.38 42.55
N GLN A 1078 21.93 -8.70 43.85
CA GLN A 1078 22.96 -9.50 44.49
C GLN A 1078 22.97 -10.95 43.98
N SER A 1079 21.81 -11.55 43.75
CA SER A 1079 21.70 -12.90 43.16
C SER A 1079 22.33 -12.98 41.77
N ILE A 1080 22.21 -11.92 40.96
CA ILE A 1080 22.91 -11.78 39.66
C ILE A 1080 24.42 -11.79 39.87
N VAL A 1081 24.92 -10.97 40.80
CA VAL A 1081 26.36 -10.81 41.08
C VAL A 1081 26.98 -12.09 41.63
N ASP A 1082 26.30 -12.76 42.56
CA ASP A 1082 26.75 -14.03 43.15
C ASP A 1082 26.78 -15.14 42.08
N ALA A 1083 25.80 -15.19 41.19
CA ALA A 1083 25.74 -16.15 40.10
C ALA A 1083 26.87 -15.98 39.07
N VAL A 1084 27.29 -14.73 38.81
CA VAL A 1084 28.41 -14.41 37.90
C VAL A 1084 29.75 -14.79 38.50
N HIS A 1085 29.97 -14.52 39.79
CA HIS A 1085 31.23 -14.84 40.47
C HIS A 1085 31.36 -16.32 40.85
N ASN A 1086 30.25 -17.04 41.09
CA ASN A 1086 30.28 -18.47 41.43
C ASN A 1086 30.22 -19.38 40.19
N GLU A 1087 31.30 -19.38 39.41
CA GLU A 1087 31.41 -20.20 38.18
C GLU A 1087 31.15 -21.69 38.43
N GLN A 1088 31.54 -22.24 39.58
CA GLN A 1088 31.31 -23.64 39.92
C GLN A 1088 29.82 -23.95 40.10
N GLN A 1089 29.07 -23.09 40.81
CA GLN A 1089 27.61 -23.21 40.94
C GLN A 1089 26.94 -23.03 39.58
N ALA A 1090 27.27 -21.97 38.84
CA ALA A 1090 26.69 -21.70 37.53
C ALA A 1090 26.92 -22.87 36.57
N THR A 1091 28.14 -23.42 36.50
CA THR A 1091 28.49 -24.59 35.67
C THR A 1091 27.71 -25.83 36.08
N THR A 1092 27.58 -26.10 37.39
CA THR A 1092 26.83 -27.26 37.92
C THR A 1092 25.34 -27.16 37.60
N VAL A 1093 24.73 -26.00 37.86
CA VAL A 1093 23.33 -25.72 37.56
C VAL A 1093 23.08 -25.81 36.05
N ARG A 1094 23.91 -25.16 35.22
CA ARG A 1094 23.79 -25.17 33.75
C ARG A 1094 23.81 -26.57 33.15
N HIS A 1095 24.66 -27.47 33.64
CA HIS A 1095 24.70 -28.86 33.18
C HIS A 1095 23.45 -29.66 33.56
N ARG A 1096 22.97 -29.53 34.80
CA ARG A 1096 21.72 -30.17 35.25
C ARG A 1096 20.51 -29.62 34.46
N MET A 1097 20.41 -28.30 34.37
CA MET A 1097 19.35 -27.56 33.69
C MET A 1097 19.25 -27.90 32.20
N LYS A 1098 20.35 -27.86 31.44
CA LYS A 1098 20.34 -28.21 30.00
C LYS A 1098 19.91 -29.66 29.78
N ARG A 1099 20.32 -30.59 30.66
CA ARG A 1099 19.91 -32.01 30.61
C ARG A 1099 18.42 -32.20 30.94
N PHE A 1100 17.90 -31.45 31.90
CA PHE A 1100 16.48 -31.44 32.25
C PHE A 1100 15.61 -30.84 31.14
N ALA A 1101 15.89 -29.59 30.74
CA ALA A 1101 15.09 -28.84 29.78
C ALA A 1101 15.02 -29.53 28.42
N ARG A 1102 16.15 -30.01 27.88
CA ARG A 1102 16.19 -30.77 26.61
C ARG A 1102 15.53 -32.15 26.68
N LYS A 1103 15.22 -32.66 27.88
CA LYS A 1103 14.45 -33.90 28.07
C LYS A 1103 12.94 -33.62 28.27
N LYS A 1104 12.59 -32.60 29.06
CA LYS A 1104 11.20 -32.20 29.41
C LYS A 1104 10.53 -31.48 28.24
N TYR A 1105 11.07 -30.33 27.84
CA TYR A 1105 10.47 -29.38 26.91
C TYR A 1105 10.76 -29.70 25.44
N ARG A 1106 10.18 -30.80 24.94
CA ARG A 1106 10.29 -31.25 23.54
C ARG A 1106 8.92 -31.48 22.91
N TRP A 1107 8.64 -30.86 21.76
CA TRP A 1107 7.35 -30.98 21.08
C TRP A 1107 6.96 -32.42 20.74
N GLU A 1108 7.94 -33.30 20.48
CA GLU A 1108 7.66 -34.72 20.19
C GLU A 1108 7.08 -35.45 21.43
N ASN A 1109 7.49 -35.05 22.65
CA ASN A 1109 6.90 -35.58 23.89
C ASN A 1109 5.47 -35.05 24.09
N ILE A 1110 5.24 -33.76 23.78
CA ILE A 1110 3.95 -33.09 23.93
C ILE A 1110 2.93 -33.67 22.94
N ALA A 1111 3.31 -33.86 21.68
CA ALA A 1111 2.46 -34.53 20.68
C ALA A 1111 2.11 -35.97 21.08
N LEU A 1112 3.03 -36.73 21.66
CA LEU A 1112 2.75 -38.05 22.23
C LEU A 1112 1.81 -38.00 23.45
N GLN A 1113 1.84 -36.94 24.24
CA GLN A 1113 0.87 -36.70 25.31
C GLN A 1113 -0.51 -36.39 24.75
N TRP A 1114 -0.60 -35.46 23.79
CA TRP A 1114 -1.83 -35.10 23.09
C TRP A 1114 -2.48 -36.31 22.41
N HIS A 1115 -1.70 -37.10 21.67
CA HIS A 1115 -2.16 -38.35 21.05
C HIS A 1115 -2.83 -39.29 22.07
N ARG A 1116 -2.26 -39.47 23.28
CA ARG A 1116 -2.86 -40.29 24.36
C ARG A 1116 -4.14 -39.71 24.97
N VAL A 1117 -4.45 -38.45 24.72
CA VAL A 1117 -5.69 -37.79 25.15
C VAL A 1117 -6.72 -37.87 24.04
N VAL A 1118 -6.40 -37.34 22.85
CA VAL A 1118 -7.35 -37.23 21.73
C VAL A 1118 -7.71 -38.58 21.10
N SER A 1119 -6.89 -39.63 21.27
CA SER A 1119 -7.21 -41.00 20.82
C SER A 1119 -8.21 -41.74 21.71
N LYS A 1120 -8.40 -41.35 22.97
CA LYS A 1120 -9.35 -42.02 23.88
C LYS A 1120 -10.76 -42.05 23.27
N PRO A 1121 -11.53 -43.14 23.38
CA PRO A 1121 -12.95 -43.11 23.02
C PRO A 1121 -13.65 -42.02 23.82
N LYS A 1122 -14.68 -41.39 23.22
CA LYS A 1122 -15.52 -40.40 23.92
C LYS A 1122 -16.15 -41.10 25.13
N PHE A 1123 -16.03 -40.51 26.32
CA PHE A 1123 -16.74 -41.05 27.49
C PHE A 1123 -18.25 -40.97 27.23
N PRO A 1124 -19.02 -42.00 27.60
CA PRO A 1124 -20.48 -42.02 27.46
C PRO A 1124 -21.16 -41.08 28.47
#